data_AF-A0A959B443-F1
#
_entry.id   AF-A0A959B443-F1
#
_cell.length_a   1.000
_cell.length_b   1.000
_cell.length_c   1.000
_cell.angle_alpha   90.00
_cell.angle_beta   90.00
_cell.angle_gamma   90.00
#
_symmetry.space_group_name_H-M   'P 1'
#
loop_
_entity.id
_entity.type
_entity.pdbx_description
1 polymer ?
#
loop_
_entity_poly.entity_id
_entity_poly.type
_entity_poly.pdbx_seq_one_letter_code
_entity_poly.pdbx_strand_id
1 'polypeptide(L)'
;KAATAGLGKRQPESFSGRYASPLSREGAIAVFRNMLKGGQRKKNFFLDIDFTRPTSASPQQQLLLQAIERNYPNIGEMTLHSSTAPDAKVEKGHTATLPASVIPRAVRRYQDHGAPYTRLSRFFHDTASFYQSEKQEELVASPFEALAQSPAASALFMEMDARRVELPVFLPQRCTGCGQCTVACPHAAIPPLAIGVESLVKGAMAIAASRGTPVAQITPLVKNLSRLAGPAVKSAAQNAARVAEMLPTAFDRLLEQMKITGDKAATVRQEWAILLDIIGEWPVAVTETFFLEAEAREKGSGEFFTLAINPYACTGCGICAEACPEGALEMKPQELPLVQSLQATYGLWEQLPDTSSETISRLVHDPAYDSFAAILLSRNYYQSMAGGSLTESGAPAKGMLHLVAALTESIVQPRIVKLALEAGELIEALQENIHAKLSNALPREDLLALEKAVGESAGSSLPLDELVGKLGEKEHLKLVDTAVLHRKIALANDLKALRWSMLEGPTGAGRARFGLILQAGLWPWAEQYPYNSFLAPVLLDGEGASAGLASGLFQGHLRHALDNIKLLRRARLEAKDKYRPEADGPEIAALGWEALDEAERGLVPPLLLVGNQSLLEGPQREALDALLASPWPIKIFCLDEAAPAEEDTPRQLARGNAALFAAAALRNAYVWQGSLGASRELFDGLRQGISRPRPAIYHLLAVNLDVHEGYEQQWPRLASLALDTRAFPLFAFDPETEDGFLSLATSLSGNPGPDADWGENKAQQYQLTYADWLYTLRAWQSHFRPLSTEEAAALPVGDYLNLSPDARKDKIPVIQTAGEKGQAKQLAVSQQVVAATDAARHQWRMLREMAGTLTPFPGKLRKQVEQELTEKYERELAQLRSDYEEKLQNQEQELMQQVRIKLRDKLVALSQTPRS
;
A
#
# COMPACT_ATOMS: atom_id res chain seq x y z
N LYS A 1 3.84 34.93 48.26
CA LYS A 1 4.50 35.15 49.58
C LYS A 1 4.62 36.63 49.97
N ALA A 2 4.93 37.57 49.07
CA ALA A 2 4.92 39.01 49.40
C ALA A 2 3.51 39.64 49.53
N ALA A 3 2.50 39.10 48.85
CA ALA A 3 1.11 39.63 48.90
C ALA A 3 0.33 39.27 50.18
N THR A 4 0.82 38.36 51.02
CA THR A 4 0.09 37.79 52.16
C THR A 4 0.33 38.50 53.50
N ALA A 5 1.17 39.53 53.54
CA ALA A 5 1.59 40.18 54.80
C ALA A 5 0.62 41.25 55.35
N GLY A 6 -0.57 41.45 54.75
CA GLY A 6 -1.43 42.59 55.11
C GLY A 6 -2.94 42.42 54.94
N LEU A 7 -3.50 41.21 54.93
CA LEU A 7 -4.94 41.00 54.75
C LEU A 7 -5.55 40.29 55.97
N GLY A 8 -6.14 41.08 56.88
CA GLY A 8 -6.98 40.55 57.95
C GLY A 8 -8.27 39.93 57.41
N LYS A 9 -8.68 38.77 57.96
CA LYS A 9 -9.98 38.06 57.87
C LYS A 9 -10.79 38.07 56.56
N ARG A 10 -10.22 38.46 55.42
CA ARG A 10 -10.81 38.28 54.09
C ARG A 10 -10.12 37.09 53.45
N GLN A 11 -10.90 36.08 53.04
CA GLN A 11 -10.36 35.03 52.18
C GLN A 11 -9.62 35.69 51.01
N PRO A 12 -8.39 35.26 50.70
CA PRO A 12 -7.68 35.80 49.55
C PRO A 12 -8.53 35.57 48.31
N GLU A 13 -8.67 36.60 47.46
CA GLU A 13 -9.35 36.42 46.17
C GLU A 13 -8.60 35.35 45.38
N SER A 14 -9.29 34.24 45.08
CA SER A 14 -8.74 33.16 44.27
C SER A 14 -8.86 33.53 42.80
N PHE A 15 -7.71 33.52 42.10
CA PHE A 15 -7.63 33.68 40.65
C PHE A 15 -7.26 32.33 40.05
N SER A 16 -7.98 31.92 39.01
CA SER A 16 -7.76 30.68 38.28
C SER A 16 -7.55 30.99 36.81
N GLY A 17 -6.41 30.55 36.27
CA GLY A 17 -6.05 30.72 34.87
C GLY A 17 -5.83 29.37 34.19
N ARG A 18 -6.16 29.28 32.90
CA ARG A 18 -5.74 28.18 32.02
C ARG A 18 -4.76 28.72 30.98
N TYR A 19 -3.81 27.88 30.56
CA TYR A 19 -2.79 28.23 29.56
C TYR A 19 -2.40 26.97 28.80
N ALA A 20 -2.03 27.12 27.52
CA ALA A 20 -1.78 25.99 26.62
C ALA A 20 -0.33 25.46 26.63
N SER A 21 0.63 26.29 27.08
CA SER A 21 2.07 26.02 27.03
C SER A 21 2.73 26.29 28.39
N PRO A 22 3.93 25.77 28.70
CA PRO A 22 4.65 26.15 29.91
C PRO A 22 4.65 27.67 30.11
N LEU A 23 4.23 28.12 31.29
CA LEU A 23 3.96 29.52 31.56
C LEU A 23 5.20 30.38 31.27
N SER A 24 5.14 31.22 30.23
CA SER A 24 6.22 32.13 29.87
C SER A 24 6.43 33.19 30.95
N ARG A 25 7.60 33.85 30.93
CA ARG A 25 7.90 34.94 31.85
C ARG A 25 6.89 36.08 31.69
N GLU A 26 6.57 36.45 30.46
CA GLU A 26 5.61 37.47 30.08
C GLU A 26 4.20 37.09 30.55
N GLY A 27 3.84 35.83 30.34
CA GLY A 27 2.59 35.24 30.82
C GLY A 27 2.44 35.34 32.33
N ALA A 28 3.47 34.94 33.08
CA ALA A 28 3.50 35.07 34.53
C ALA A 28 3.35 36.54 34.96
N ILE A 29 4.04 37.47 34.30
CA ILE A 29 3.94 38.91 34.59
C ILE A 29 2.51 39.40 34.39
N ALA A 30 1.84 39.04 33.30
CA ALA A 30 0.46 39.47 33.06
C ALA A 30 -0.53 38.88 34.05
N VAL A 31 -0.35 37.62 34.46
CA VAL A 31 -1.13 37.01 35.54
C VAL A 31 -0.96 37.82 36.83
N PHE A 32 0.26 38.17 37.21
CA PHE A 32 0.49 39.00 38.39
C PHE A 32 -0.11 40.40 38.23
N ARG A 33 0.02 41.03 37.05
CA ARG A 33 -0.55 42.35 36.75
C ARG A 33 -2.08 42.35 36.86
N ASN A 34 -2.75 41.30 36.40
CA ASN A 34 -4.19 41.09 36.55
C ASN A 34 -4.63 41.08 38.03
N MET A 35 -3.79 40.56 38.93
CA MET A 35 -4.06 40.46 40.37
C MET A 35 -3.77 41.76 41.15
N LEU A 36 -3.01 42.71 40.59
CA LEU A 36 -2.67 43.96 41.28
C LEU A 36 -3.88 44.88 41.44
N LYS A 37 -3.83 45.76 42.45
CA LYS A 37 -4.78 46.87 42.57
C LYS A 37 -4.63 47.80 41.35
N GLY A 38 -5.63 47.81 40.47
CA GLY A 38 -5.62 48.53 39.19
C GLY A 38 -5.49 47.63 37.96
N GLY A 39 -5.29 46.31 38.13
CA GLY A 39 -5.34 45.32 37.05
C GLY A 39 -6.78 45.00 36.61
N GLN A 40 -6.92 44.18 35.57
CA GLN A 40 -8.23 43.75 35.04
C GLN A 40 -9.04 42.91 36.04
N ARG A 41 -8.38 42.27 37.02
CA ARG A 41 -8.96 41.44 38.07
C ARG A 41 -9.91 40.34 37.56
N LYS A 42 -9.62 39.80 36.37
CA LYS A 42 -10.33 38.64 35.80
C LYS A 42 -10.09 37.42 36.70
N LYS A 43 -11.15 36.88 37.31
CA LYS A 43 -11.05 35.74 38.24
C LYS A 43 -10.82 34.42 37.54
N ASN A 44 -11.48 34.22 36.40
CA ASN A 44 -11.32 33.07 35.51
C ASN A 44 -10.87 33.60 34.15
N PHE A 45 -9.71 33.17 33.68
CA PHE A 45 -9.18 33.62 32.39
C PHE A 45 -8.40 32.51 31.67
N PHE A 46 -8.27 32.69 30.36
CA PHE A 46 -7.34 31.94 29.51
C PHE A 46 -6.20 32.88 29.13
N LEU A 47 -4.98 32.47 29.37
CA LEU A 47 -3.80 33.26 29.05
C LEU A 47 -3.45 33.07 27.57
N ASP A 48 -3.40 34.17 26.81
CA ASP A 48 -3.00 34.22 25.39
C ASP A 48 -3.78 33.28 24.46
N ILE A 49 -5.07 33.08 24.74
CA ILE A 49 -5.97 32.29 23.89
C ILE A 49 -7.08 33.21 23.38
N ASP A 50 -7.09 33.47 22.08
CA ASP A 50 -8.11 34.29 21.42
C ASP A 50 -9.29 33.40 21.01
N PHE A 51 -10.50 33.72 21.47
CA PHE A 51 -11.72 33.00 21.10
C PHE A 51 -12.54 33.70 20.01
N THR A 52 -12.37 35.01 19.85
CA THR A 52 -13.13 35.83 18.90
C THR A 52 -12.23 36.90 18.29
N ARG A 53 -12.63 37.40 17.11
CA ARG A 53 -11.98 38.50 16.41
C ARG A 53 -13.02 39.34 15.66
N PRO A 54 -12.78 40.65 15.50
CA PRO A 54 -13.75 41.55 14.86
C PRO A 54 -13.95 41.22 13.37
N THR A 55 -12.89 40.81 12.66
CA THR A 55 -12.91 40.47 11.23
C THR A 55 -11.96 39.32 10.91
N SER A 56 -12.30 38.50 9.91
CA SER A 56 -11.45 37.47 9.31
C SER A 56 -11.28 37.67 7.79
N ALA A 57 -10.14 37.27 7.22
CA ALA A 57 -9.93 37.22 5.77
C ALA A 57 -10.78 36.15 5.06
N SER A 58 -11.36 35.20 5.79
CA SER A 58 -12.24 34.16 5.28
C SER A 58 -13.71 34.45 5.63
N PRO A 59 -14.61 34.62 4.64
CA PRO A 59 -16.04 34.79 4.90
C PRO A 59 -16.65 33.63 5.70
N GLN A 60 -16.15 32.41 5.52
CA GLN A 60 -16.64 31.24 6.25
C GLN A 60 -16.19 31.25 7.71
N GLN A 61 -14.93 31.59 7.97
CA GLN A 61 -14.43 31.73 9.33
C GLN A 61 -15.12 32.92 10.06
N GLN A 62 -15.47 33.99 9.35
CA GLN A 62 -16.27 35.09 9.91
C GLN A 62 -17.63 34.61 10.42
N LEU A 63 -18.31 33.71 9.69
CA LEU A 63 -19.57 33.11 10.14
C LEU A 63 -19.38 32.24 11.39
N LEU A 64 -18.27 31.49 11.46
CA LEU A 64 -17.90 30.71 12.65
C LEU A 64 -17.68 31.63 13.86
N LEU A 65 -16.91 32.70 13.71
CA LEU A 65 -16.66 33.70 14.75
C LEU A 65 -17.96 34.31 15.28
N GLN A 66 -18.85 34.75 14.37
CA GLN A 66 -20.17 35.27 14.73
C GLN A 66 -21.03 34.23 15.47
N ALA A 67 -20.94 32.96 15.08
CA ALA A 67 -21.65 31.88 15.76
C ALA A 67 -21.09 31.62 17.16
N ILE A 68 -19.76 31.66 17.35
CA ILE A 68 -19.09 31.55 18.65
C ILE A 68 -19.53 32.71 19.55
N GLU A 69 -19.47 33.95 19.08
CA GLU A 69 -19.91 35.14 19.83
C GLU A 69 -21.39 35.05 20.22
N ARG A 70 -22.26 34.61 19.30
CA ARG A 70 -23.69 34.46 19.58
C ARG A 70 -23.97 33.38 20.63
N ASN A 71 -23.28 32.25 20.55
CA ASN A 71 -23.49 31.13 21.47
C ASN A 71 -22.79 31.33 22.82
N TYR A 72 -21.70 32.11 22.84
CA TYR A 72 -20.89 32.39 24.02
C TYR A 72 -20.54 33.89 24.12
N PRO A 73 -21.49 34.77 24.47
CA PRO A 73 -21.32 36.23 24.40
C PRO A 73 -20.15 36.80 25.19
N ASN A 74 -19.77 36.14 26.29
CA ASN A 74 -18.73 36.61 27.19
C ASN A 74 -17.37 35.93 26.95
N ILE A 75 -17.23 35.09 25.91
CA ILE A 75 -16.03 34.25 25.73
C ILE A 75 -14.78 35.07 25.41
N GLY A 76 -14.91 36.14 24.62
CA GLY A 76 -13.81 37.06 24.32
C GLY A 76 -13.32 37.82 25.55
N GLU A 77 -14.18 38.04 26.55
CA GLU A 77 -13.78 38.69 27.81
C GLU A 77 -12.94 37.76 28.69
N MET A 78 -12.87 36.46 28.41
CA MET A 78 -12.11 35.49 29.20
C MET A 78 -10.61 35.50 28.87
N THR A 79 -10.17 36.15 27.80
CA THR A 79 -8.76 36.17 27.40
C THR A 79 -7.96 37.17 28.25
N LEU A 80 -6.82 36.76 28.77
CA LEU A 80 -5.82 37.62 29.40
C LEU A 80 -4.55 37.59 28.55
N HIS A 81 -4.10 38.73 28.05
CA HIS A 81 -2.91 38.80 27.20
C HIS A 81 -1.64 39.06 28.02
N SER A 82 -0.56 38.36 27.67
CA SER A 82 0.77 38.52 28.28
C SER A 82 1.46 39.81 27.88
N SER A 83 1.25 40.25 26.63
CA SER A 83 1.84 41.49 26.10
C SER A 83 0.98 42.71 26.44
N THR A 84 1.65 43.83 26.79
CA THR A 84 1.00 45.15 26.96
C THR A 84 0.94 45.96 25.67
N ALA A 85 1.23 45.36 24.50
CA ALA A 85 0.95 46.04 23.25
C ALA A 85 -0.57 46.20 23.15
N PRO A 86 -1.10 47.43 23.30
CA PRO A 86 -2.52 47.67 23.07
C PRO A 86 -2.67 47.56 21.56
N ASP A 87 -3.25 46.47 21.07
CA ASP A 87 -3.37 46.23 19.65
C ASP A 87 -1.99 46.37 18.96
N ALA A 88 -1.23 45.27 18.82
CA ALA A 88 -0.58 45.14 17.51
C ALA A 88 -1.74 45.34 16.55
N LYS A 89 -1.80 46.52 15.93
CA LYS A 89 -2.92 46.92 15.09
C LYS A 89 -3.22 45.67 14.30
N VAL A 90 -4.37 45.04 14.56
CA VAL A 90 -5.05 44.31 13.52
C VAL A 90 -5.29 45.44 12.55
N GLU A 91 -4.33 45.65 11.66
CA GLU A 91 -4.37 46.74 10.71
C GLU A 91 -5.74 46.64 10.10
N LYS A 92 -6.53 47.72 10.22
CA LYS A 92 -7.88 47.82 9.68
C LYS A 92 -7.90 47.03 8.37
N GLY A 93 -8.62 45.91 8.39
CA GLY A 93 -8.45 44.76 7.51
C GLY A 93 -7.55 44.98 6.30
N HIS A 94 -6.43 44.27 6.26
CA HIS A 94 -6.00 43.80 4.96
C HIS A 94 -7.19 43.00 4.40
N THR A 95 -7.91 43.61 3.45
CA THR A 95 -8.83 42.96 2.51
C THR A 95 -8.05 42.00 1.60
N ALA A 96 -7.10 41.26 2.16
CA ALA A 96 -6.44 40.17 1.49
C ALA A 96 -7.38 38.98 1.66
N THR A 97 -8.47 39.02 0.90
CA THR A 97 -9.30 37.84 0.61
C THR A 97 -8.32 36.71 0.31
N LEU A 98 -8.48 35.57 0.99
CA LEU A 98 -7.75 34.37 0.58
C LEU A 98 -7.95 34.24 -0.93
N PRO A 99 -6.87 34.08 -1.73
CA PRO A 99 -7.02 33.90 -3.17
C PRO A 99 -8.04 32.78 -3.39
N ALA A 100 -8.88 32.92 -4.43
CA ALA A 100 -9.84 31.87 -4.78
C ALA A 100 -9.05 30.62 -5.19
N SER A 101 -8.64 29.83 -4.20
CA SER A 101 -7.93 28.60 -4.41
C SER A 101 -8.92 27.63 -5.03
N VAL A 102 -8.46 26.99 -6.09
CA VAL A 102 -9.16 25.92 -6.77
C VAL A 102 -9.50 24.87 -5.70
N ILE A 103 -10.79 24.64 -5.43
CA ILE A 103 -11.25 23.75 -4.34
C ILE A 103 -10.41 22.47 -4.36
N PRO A 104 -9.69 22.14 -3.28
CA PRO A 104 -8.76 21.02 -3.32
C PRO A 104 -9.45 19.71 -3.65
N ARG A 105 -8.72 18.81 -4.29
CA ARG A 105 -9.22 17.50 -4.73
C ARG A 105 -9.91 16.68 -3.65
N ALA A 106 -9.34 16.68 -2.44
CA ALA A 106 -9.94 16.05 -1.28
C ALA A 106 -11.39 16.51 -1.11
N VAL A 107 -11.66 17.81 -1.18
CA VAL A 107 -13.02 18.36 -1.01
C VAL A 107 -13.97 17.98 -2.16
N ARG A 108 -13.45 17.72 -3.37
CA ARG A 108 -14.28 17.30 -4.50
C ARG A 108 -14.63 15.81 -4.47
N ARG A 109 -13.67 14.98 -4.05
CA ARG A 109 -13.81 13.51 -4.05
C ARG A 109 -14.55 13.00 -2.82
N TYR A 110 -14.32 13.63 -1.67
CA TYR A 110 -14.99 13.28 -0.43
C TYR A 110 -16.25 14.09 -0.27
N GLN A 111 -17.30 13.44 0.23
CA GLN A 111 -18.54 14.08 0.59
C GLN A 111 -18.46 14.61 2.03
N ASP A 112 -19.13 15.73 2.30
CA ASP A 112 -19.15 16.35 3.64
C ASP A 112 -20.46 16.08 4.39
N HIS A 113 -20.95 14.85 4.32
CA HIS A 113 -22.17 14.41 5.03
C HIS A 113 -21.92 14.03 6.48
N GLY A 114 -20.66 13.88 6.88
CA GLY A 114 -20.27 13.56 8.25
C GLY A 114 -20.53 14.67 9.27
N ALA A 115 -20.20 14.36 10.54
CA ALA A 115 -20.17 15.35 11.60
C ALA A 115 -19.17 16.46 11.27
N PRO A 116 -19.36 17.70 11.75
CA PRO A 116 -18.52 18.83 11.35
C PRO A 116 -17.00 18.57 11.44
N TYR A 117 -16.54 17.86 12.48
CA TYR A 117 -15.12 17.54 12.70
C TYR A 117 -14.49 16.62 11.64
N THR A 118 -15.29 15.87 10.87
CA THR A 118 -14.80 15.01 9.78
C THR A 118 -14.89 15.69 8.42
N ARG A 119 -15.45 16.90 8.32
CA ARG A 119 -15.69 17.57 7.03
C ARG A 119 -14.41 18.22 6.49
N LEU A 120 -14.03 17.84 5.28
CA LEU A 120 -12.83 18.32 4.61
C LEU A 120 -12.98 19.75 4.11
N SER A 121 -14.15 20.13 3.56
CA SER A 121 -14.38 21.53 3.18
C SER A 121 -14.23 22.46 4.37
N ARG A 122 -14.85 22.14 5.50
CA ARG A 122 -14.80 22.96 6.70
C ARG A 122 -13.35 23.11 7.19
N PHE A 123 -12.64 22.00 7.38
CA PHE A 123 -11.24 22.06 7.82
C PHE A 123 -10.33 22.81 6.84
N PHE A 124 -10.60 22.71 5.53
CA PHE A 124 -9.88 23.49 4.54
C PHE A 124 -10.06 25.00 4.76
N HIS A 125 -11.30 25.49 4.82
CA HIS A 125 -11.59 26.93 4.92
C HIS A 125 -11.31 27.54 6.30
N ASP A 126 -11.46 26.75 7.37
CA ASP A 126 -11.29 27.21 8.75
C ASP A 126 -9.84 27.05 9.24
N THR A 127 -9.04 26.16 8.63
CA THR A 127 -7.68 25.86 9.10
C THR A 127 -6.67 25.83 7.96
N ALA A 128 -6.79 24.89 7.02
CA ALA A 128 -5.70 24.63 6.07
C ALA A 128 -5.37 25.83 5.16
N SER A 129 -6.35 26.62 4.75
CA SER A 129 -6.15 27.81 3.90
C SER A 129 -5.28 28.89 4.56
N PHE A 130 -5.36 29.02 5.88
CA PHE A 130 -4.50 29.92 6.65
C PHE A 130 -3.05 29.42 6.69
N TYR A 131 -2.85 28.11 6.82
CA TYR A 131 -1.51 27.53 6.73
C TYR A 131 -0.90 27.63 5.33
N GLN A 132 -1.70 27.46 4.27
CA GLN A 132 -1.24 27.66 2.89
C GLN A 132 -0.82 29.10 2.61
N SER A 133 -1.55 30.07 3.18
CA SER A 133 -1.33 31.50 2.93
C SER A 133 -0.36 32.16 3.92
N GLU A 134 0.25 31.39 4.83
CA GLU A 134 1.10 31.89 5.93
C GLU A 134 0.41 32.95 6.80
N LYS A 135 -0.88 32.72 7.10
CA LYS A 135 -1.74 33.61 7.92
C LYS A 135 -2.25 32.91 9.19
N GLN A 136 -1.44 32.07 9.82
CA GLN A 136 -1.86 31.30 11.00
C GLN A 136 -2.23 32.20 12.19
N GLU A 137 -1.71 33.42 12.23
CA GLU A 137 -2.07 34.44 13.21
C GLU A 137 -3.54 34.87 13.13
N GLU A 138 -4.29 34.54 12.07
CA GLU A 138 -5.73 34.75 11.95
C GLU A 138 -6.57 33.68 12.66
N LEU A 139 -5.97 32.55 13.05
CA LEU A 139 -6.69 31.46 13.72
C LEU A 139 -7.09 31.84 15.15
N VAL A 140 -8.24 31.32 15.59
CA VAL A 140 -8.79 31.52 16.94
C VAL A 140 -9.17 30.17 17.53
N ALA A 141 -9.12 30.06 18.86
CA ALA A 141 -9.53 28.85 19.55
C ALA A 141 -11.00 28.53 19.26
N SER A 142 -11.21 27.51 18.42
CA SER A 142 -12.52 26.94 18.10
C SER A 142 -12.66 25.53 18.69
N PRO A 143 -13.89 25.02 18.88
CA PRO A 143 -14.11 23.63 19.32
C PRO A 143 -13.47 22.59 18.39
N PHE A 144 -13.19 22.95 17.13
CA PHE A 144 -12.61 22.07 16.14
C PHE A 144 -11.09 22.11 16.15
N GLU A 145 -10.48 23.29 16.33
CA GLU A 145 -9.03 23.43 16.50
C GLU A 145 -8.54 22.87 17.84
N ALA A 146 -9.42 22.82 18.85
CA ALA A 146 -9.13 22.16 20.12
C ALA A 146 -9.06 20.62 20.03
N LEU A 147 -9.50 20.02 18.92
CA LEU A 147 -9.35 18.59 18.70
C LEU A 147 -7.92 18.32 18.21
N ALA A 148 -7.20 17.42 18.89
CA ALA A 148 -5.90 16.92 18.45
C ALA A 148 -6.06 15.92 17.29
N GLN A 149 -6.76 16.31 16.22
CA GLN A 149 -7.12 15.48 15.08
C GLN A 149 -7.04 16.29 13.78
N SER A 150 -6.48 15.70 12.73
CA SER A 150 -6.58 16.22 11.36
C SER A 150 -7.42 15.26 10.52
N PRO A 151 -8.33 15.76 9.66
CA PRO A 151 -9.06 14.91 8.73
C PRO A 151 -8.13 14.08 7.85
N ALA A 152 -8.57 12.88 7.49
CA ALA A 152 -7.85 12.03 6.54
C ALA A 152 -7.67 12.76 5.20
N ALA A 153 -6.54 12.53 4.53
CA ALA A 153 -6.20 13.09 3.22
C ALA A 153 -6.08 14.62 3.14
N SER A 154 -5.99 15.33 4.27
CA SER A 154 -5.81 16.80 4.27
C SER A 154 -4.48 17.25 3.65
N ALA A 155 -3.49 16.36 3.44
CA ALA A 155 -2.30 16.66 2.64
C ALA A 155 -2.63 16.97 1.17
N LEU A 156 -3.80 16.55 0.65
CA LEU A 156 -4.27 16.95 -0.68
C LEU A 156 -4.63 18.44 -0.79
N PHE A 157 -4.60 19.18 0.32
CA PHE A 157 -4.68 20.63 0.33
C PHE A 157 -3.33 21.27 -0.02
N MET A 158 -2.21 20.56 0.05
CA MET A 158 -0.90 21.16 -0.17
C MET A 158 -0.75 21.65 -1.63
N GLU A 159 -0.17 22.83 -1.79
CA GLU A 159 0.23 23.35 -3.10
C GLU A 159 1.76 23.29 -3.21
N MET A 160 2.24 22.38 -4.06
CA MET A 160 3.68 22.17 -4.24
C MET A 160 4.31 23.14 -5.26
N ASP A 161 3.50 23.87 -6.02
CA ASP A 161 3.93 24.74 -7.13
C ASP A 161 4.94 25.80 -6.66
N ALA A 162 4.74 26.38 -5.47
CA ALA A 162 5.61 27.43 -4.95
C ALA A 162 6.98 26.95 -4.44
N ARG A 163 7.19 25.62 -4.32
CA ARG A 163 8.35 25.05 -3.60
C ARG A 163 9.33 24.28 -4.47
N ARG A 164 8.87 23.74 -5.60
CA ARG A 164 9.72 22.94 -6.50
C ARG A 164 10.28 23.78 -7.63
N VAL A 165 11.44 23.36 -8.14
CA VAL A 165 12.13 24.02 -9.26
C VAL A 165 11.79 23.35 -10.59
N GLU A 166 11.68 22.02 -10.59
CA GLU A 166 11.49 21.21 -11.79
C GLU A 166 10.29 20.27 -11.68
N LEU A 167 9.77 19.85 -12.83
CA LEU A 167 8.70 18.89 -12.99
C LEU A 167 9.08 17.83 -14.03
N PRO A 168 8.68 16.56 -13.83
CA PRO A 168 8.84 15.56 -14.86
C PRO A 168 7.89 15.85 -16.04
N VAL A 169 8.38 15.63 -17.25
CA VAL A 169 7.62 15.66 -18.49
C VAL A 169 7.53 14.24 -19.05
N PHE A 170 6.31 13.79 -19.30
CA PHE A 170 6.05 12.46 -19.86
C PHE A 170 6.25 12.47 -21.38
N LEU A 171 7.06 11.53 -21.88
CA LEU A 171 7.37 11.30 -23.28
C LEU A 171 6.78 9.94 -23.73
N PRO A 172 5.53 9.90 -24.24
CA PRO A 172 4.80 8.65 -24.43
C PRO A 172 5.48 7.66 -25.39
N GLN A 173 6.19 8.15 -26.41
CA GLN A 173 6.82 7.30 -27.44
C GLN A 173 7.97 6.44 -26.89
N ARG A 174 8.53 6.81 -25.74
CA ARG A 174 9.61 6.04 -25.08
C ARG A 174 9.07 5.13 -23.97
N CYS A 175 7.80 5.26 -23.61
CA CYS A 175 7.25 4.57 -22.47
C CYS A 175 6.92 3.12 -22.81
N THR A 176 7.46 2.18 -22.03
CA THR A 176 7.15 0.74 -22.13
C THR A 176 5.97 0.32 -21.26
N GLY A 177 5.50 1.19 -20.37
CA GLY A 177 4.46 0.86 -19.39
C GLY A 177 4.94 -0.02 -18.23
N CYS A 178 6.25 -0.08 -17.96
CA CYS A 178 6.82 -0.96 -16.90
C CYS A 178 6.42 -0.59 -15.47
N GLY A 179 5.97 0.65 -15.22
CA GLY A 179 5.55 1.12 -13.89
C GLY A 179 6.67 1.36 -12.87
N GLN A 180 7.95 1.20 -13.21
CA GLN A 180 9.05 1.45 -12.26
C GLN A 180 9.03 2.86 -11.67
N CYS A 181 8.68 3.88 -12.47
CA CYS A 181 8.52 5.25 -12.00
C CYS A 181 7.35 5.45 -11.02
N THR A 182 6.29 4.64 -11.13
CA THR A 182 5.12 4.73 -10.25
C THR A 182 5.38 4.05 -8.92
N VAL A 183 6.09 2.91 -8.93
CA VAL A 183 6.59 2.21 -7.74
C VAL A 183 7.64 3.05 -7.00
N ALA A 184 8.52 3.74 -7.75
CA ALA A 184 9.61 4.50 -7.15
C ALA A 184 9.18 5.85 -6.53
N CYS A 185 8.00 6.38 -6.90
CA CYS A 185 7.56 7.70 -6.48
C CYS A 185 7.19 7.74 -4.98
N PRO A 186 7.91 8.48 -4.11
CA PRO A 186 7.61 8.51 -2.68
C PRO A 186 6.38 9.37 -2.32
N HIS A 187 5.80 10.05 -3.30
CA HIS A 187 4.70 11.00 -3.11
C HIS A 187 3.44 10.62 -3.87
N ALA A 188 3.31 9.41 -4.40
CA ALA A 188 2.13 9.00 -5.18
C ALA A 188 1.70 10.09 -6.20
N ALA A 189 2.68 10.68 -6.89
CA ALA A 189 2.49 11.87 -7.73
C ALA A 189 2.45 11.55 -9.23
N ILE A 190 2.54 10.27 -9.62
CA ILE A 190 2.58 9.83 -11.02
C ILE A 190 1.62 8.64 -11.18
N PRO A 191 0.32 8.83 -10.96
CA PRO A 191 -0.64 7.76 -11.19
C PRO A 191 -0.62 7.31 -12.66
N PRO A 192 -0.54 6.00 -12.90
CA PRO A 192 -0.72 5.45 -14.24
C PRO A 192 -2.21 5.28 -14.58
N LEU A 193 -2.49 5.03 -15.85
CA LEU A 193 -3.78 4.53 -16.33
C LEU A 193 -3.57 3.72 -17.60
N ALA A 194 -4.03 2.47 -17.57
CA ALA A 194 -4.26 1.65 -18.75
C ALA A 194 -5.77 1.68 -19.09
N ILE A 195 -6.12 2.11 -20.30
CA ILE A 195 -7.52 2.27 -20.71
C ILE A 195 -7.76 1.87 -22.17
N GLY A 196 -8.72 0.99 -22.41
CA GLY A 196 -9.16 0.59 -23.74
C GLY A 196 -9.86 1.72 -24.51
N VAL A 197 -9.82 1.66 -25.84
CA VAL A 197 -10.44 2.68 -26.73
C VAL A 197 -11.93 2.88 -26.42
N GLU A 198 -12.68 1.80 -26.19
CA GLU A 198 -14.11 1.87 -25.85
C GLU A 198 -14.35 2.62 -24.53
N SER A 199 -13.59 2.28 -23.48
CA SER A 199 -13.70 2.91 -22.16
C SER A 199 -13.29 4.38 -22.18
N LEU A 200 -12.25 4.72 -22.94
CA LEU A 200 -11.79 6.10 -23.12
C LEU A 200 -12.87 6.97 -23.77
N VAL A 201 -13.46 6.50 -24.88
CA VAL A 201 -14.51 7.22 -25.60
C VAL A 201 -15.77 7.35 -24.74
N LYS A 202 -16.18 6.28 -24.03
CA LYS A 202 -17.30 6.33 -23.07
C LYS A 202 -17.04 7.32 -21.93
N GLY A 203 -15.81 7.37 -21.42
CA GLY A 203 -15.38 8.36 -20.44
C GLY A 203 -15.55 9.78 -20.96
N ALA A 204 -15.09 10.04 -22.19
CA ALA A 204 -15.26 11.33 -22.85
C ALA A 204 -16.74 11.71 -23.02
N MET A 205 -17.60 10.74 -23.38
CA MET A 205 -19.05 10.95 -23.49
C MET A 205 -19.68 11.33 -22.14
N ALA A 206 -19.28 10.68 -21.04
CA ALA A 206 -19.75 11.01 -19.70
C ALA A 206 -19.33 12.43 -19.28
N ILE A 207 -18.08 12.81 -19.59
CA ILE A 207 -17.57 14.16 -19.34
C ILE A 207 -18.35 15.19 -20.16
N ALA A 208 -18.59 14.93 -21.45
CA ALA A 208 -19.39 15.81 -22.30
C ALA A 208 -20.81 16.01 -21.75
N ALA A 209 -21.46 14.94 -21.32
CA ALA A 209 -22.77 15.00 -20.67
C ALA A 209 -22.74 15.85 -19.39
N SER A 210 -21.74 15.70 -18.53
CA SER A 210 -21.58 16.53 -17.32
C SER A 210 -21.33 18.02 -17.61
N ARG A 211 -20.80 18.34 -18.80
CA ARG A 211 -20.57 19.71 -19.29
C ARG A 211 -21.80 20.28 -20.03
N GLY A 212 -22.90 19.54 -20.08
CA GLY A 212 -24.14 19.97 -20.75
C GLY A 212 -24.16 19.75 -22.27
N THR A 213 -23.21 18.97 -22.81
CA THR A 213 -23.13 18.61 -24.23
C THR A 213 -23.25 17.10 -24.44
N PRO A 214 -24.40 16.48 -24.10
CA PRO A 214 -24.57 15.04 -24.25
C PRO A 214 -24.47 14.62 -25.72
N VAL A 215 -23.71 13.56 -25.99
CA VAL A 215 -23.58 12.94 -27.32
C VAL A 215 -24.31 11.61 -27.31
N ALA A 216 -25.11 11.34 -28.34
CA ALA A 216 -25.97 10.15 -28.38
C ALA A 216 -25.80 9.33 -29.66
N GLN A 217 -25.59 10.00 -30.80
CA GLN A 217 -25.55 9.34 -32.11
C GLN A 217 -24.31 8.47 -32.32
N ILE A 218 -23.21 8.78 -31.64
CA ILE A 218 -21.96 8.02 -31.70
C ILE A 218 -21.99 6.74 -30.83
N THR A 219 -22.89 6.64 -29.85
CA THR A 219 -22.96 5.51 -28.90
C THR A 219 -22.95 4.13 -29.56
N PRO A 220 -23.74 3.85 -30.61
CA PRO A 220 -23.76 2.54 -31.26
C PRO A 220 -22.46 2.21 -32.03
N LEU A 221 -21.63 3.22 -32.28
CA LEU A 221 -20.41 3.11 -33.08
C LEU A 221 -19.17 2.83 -32.23
N VAL A 222 -19.19 3.16 -30.93
CA VAL A 222 -18.01 3.09 -30.04
C VAL A 222 -17.38 1.69 -30.02
N LYS A 223 -18.19 0.64 -29.90
CA LYS A 223 -17.68 -0.75 -29.90
C LYS A 223 -17.01 -1.11 -31.23
N ASN A 224 -17.57 -0.69 -32.35
CA ASN A 224 -16.96 -0.95 -33.66
C ASN A 224 -15.69 -0.11 -33.88
N LEU A 225 -15.66 1.13 -33.37
CA LEU A 225 -14.48 1.97 -33.37
C LEU A 225 -13.32 1.27 -32.66
N SER A 226 -13.54 0.74 -31.46
CA SER A 226 -12.48 0.02 -30.71
C SER A 226 -11.89 -1.15 -31.51
N ARG A 227 -12.75 -1.97 -32.12
CA ARG A 227 -12.32 -3.10 -32.97
C ARG A 227 -11.57 -2.67 -34.23
N LEU A 228 -11.84 -1.48 -34.78
CA LEU A 228 -11.17 -0.98 -35.98
C LEU A 228 -9.96 -0.09 -35.67
N ALA A 229 -9.78 0.32 -34.41
CA ALA A 229 -8.70 1.20 -33.99
C ALA A 229 -7.32 0.53 -34.11
N GLY A 230 -7.21 -0.77 -33.83
CA GLY A 230 -5.94 -1.51 -33.77
C GLY A 230 -4.97 -1.21 -34.92
N PRO A 231 -5.33 -1.40 -36.20
CA PRO A 231 -4.45 -1.11 -37.33
C PRO A 231 -4.01 0.35 -37.43
N ALA A 232 -4.91 1.31 -37.17
CA ALA A 232 -4.59 2.73 -37.22
C ALA A 232 -3.64 3.13 -36.10
N VAL A 233 -3.92 2.67 -34.87
CA VAL A 233 -3.07 2.90 -33.70
C VAL A 233 -1.69 2.29 -33.91
N LYS A 234 -1.61 1.02 -34.37
CA LYS A 234 -0.32 0.35 -34.66
C LYS A 234 0.50 1.10 -35.70
N SER A 235 -0.13 1.65 -36.74
CA SER A 235 0.58 2.45 -37.75
C SER A 235 1.08 3.79 -37.24
N ALA A 236 0.41 4.39 -36.26
CA ALA A 236 0.75 5.67 -35.67
C ALA A 236 1.71 5.54 -34.47
N ALA A 237 1.78 4.37 -33.83
CA ALA A 237 2.44 4.12 -32.53
C ALA A 237 3.88 4.65 -32.40
N GLN A 238 4.66 4.66 -33.49
CA GLN A 238 6.05 5.11 -33.46
C GLN A 238 6.19 6.64 -33.43
N ASN A 239 5.21 7.38 -33.97
CA ASN A 239 5.31 8.82 -34.19
C ASN A 239 4.25 9.63 -33.44
N ALA A 240 3.19 8.98 -32.96
CA ALA A 240 2.10 9.63 -32.25
C ALA A 240 2.29 9.52 -30.73
N ALA A 241 2.04 10.63 -30.03
CA ALA A 241 1.99 10.71 -28.56
C ALA A 241 0.58 11.01 -28.03
N ARG A 242 -0.38 11.32 -28.91
CA ARG A 242 -1.70 11.84 -28.52
C ARG A 242 -2.83 11.08 -29.17
N VAL A 243 -3.98 11.07 -28.49
CA VAL A 243 -5.19 10.39 -28.99
C VAL A 243 -5.65 10.97 -30.34
N ALA A 244 -5.56 12.29 -30.50
CA ALA A 244 -5.93 13.00 -31.74
C ALA A 244 -5.08 12.60 -32.95
N GLU A 245 -3.90 12.01 -32.75
CA GLU A 245 -3.02 11.57 -33.84
C GLU A 245 -3.32 10.12 -34.27
N MET A 246 -4.09 9.37 -33.47
CA MET A 246 -4.29 7.92 -33.65
C MET A 246 -5.73 7.54 -34.03
N LEU A 247 -6.73 8.09 -33.33
CA LEU A 247 -8.12 7.66 -33.49
C LEU A 247 -8.90 8.25 -34.68
N PRO A 248 -8.62 9.47 -35.19
CA PRO A 248 -9.42 10.03 -36.29
C PRO A 248 -9.41 9.17 -37.55
N THR A 249 -8.26 8.60 -37.93
CA THR A 249 -8.17 7.69 -39.09
C THR A 249 -9.00 6.42 -38.91
N ALA A 250 -9.06 5.87 -37.69
CA ALA A 250 -9.92 4.72 -37.39
C ALA A 250 -11.40 5.09 -37.48
N PHE A 251 -11.76 6.29 -37.01
CA PHE A 251 -13.11 6.81 -37.04
C PHE A 251 -13.60 7.08 -38.47
N ASP A 252 -12.79 7.67 -39.34
CA ASP A 252 -13.16 7.89 -40.74
C ASP A 252 -13.37 6.56 -41.48
N ARG A 253 -12.48 5.58 -41.28
CA ARG A 253 -12.64 4.22 -41.82
C ARG A 253 -13.91 3.54 -41.31
N LEU A 254 -14.29 3.76 -40.06
CA LEU A 254 -15.53 3.24 -39.49
C LEU A 254 -16.75 3.82 -40.21
N LEU A 255 -16.79 5.13 -40.45
CA LEU A 255 -17.89 5.78 -41.18
C LEU A 255 -18.01 5.23 -42.60
N GLU A 256 -16.88 5.03 -43.28
CA GLU A 256 -16.83 4.41 -44.61
C GLU A 256 -17.35 2.96 -44.60
N GLN A 257 -16.84 2.12 -43.70
CA GLN A 257 -17.24 0.70 -43.60
C GLN A 257 -18.72 0.53 -43.24
N MET A 258 -19.23 1.38 -42.35
CA MET A 258 -20.63 1.36 -41.93
C MET A 258 -21.57 2.10 -42.89
N LYS A 259 -21.04 2.68 -43.98
CA LYS A 259 -21.80 3.43 -45.00
C LYS A 259 -22.65 4.55 -44.38
N ILE A 260 -22.12 5.25 -43.38
CA ILE A 260 -22.81 6.37 -42.72
C ILE A 260 -22.59 7.63 -43.55
N THR A 261 -23.65 8.15 -44.17
CA THR A 261 -23.61 9.30 -45.10
C THR A 261 -24.67 10.35 -44.75
N GLY A 262 -24.64 11.50 -45.42
CA GLY A 262 -25.62 12.58 -45.28
C GLY A 262 -25.61 13.25 -43.90
N ASP A 263 -26.78 13.72 -43.45
CA ASP A 263 -26.97 14.45 -42.18
C ASP A 263 -26.47 13.64 -40.98
N LYS A 264 -26.70 12.32 -40.97
CA LYS A 264 -26.22 11.44 -39.90
C LYS A 264 -24.70 11.44 -39.78
N ALA A 265 -23.97 11.44 -40.90
CA ALA A 265 -22.51 11.52 -40.88
C ALA A 265 -22.01 12.87 -40.38
N ALA A 266 -22.71 13.96 -40.72
CA ALA A 266 -22.39 15.30 -40.23
C ALA A 266 -22.57 15.40 -38.70
N THR A 267 -23.69 14.90 -38.17
CA THR A 267 -23.96 14.88 -36.72
C THR A 267 -22.92 14.04 -35.97
N VAL A 268 -22.63 12.82 -36.43
CA VAL A 268 -21.66 11.94 -35.76
C VAL A 268 -20.24 12.53 -35.80
N ARG A 269 -19.85 13.22 -36.89
CA ARG A 269 -18.57 13.95 -36.94
C ARG A 269 -18.53 15.12 -35.96
N GLN A 270 -19.63 15.84 -35.80
CA GLN A 270 -19.74 16.91 -34.81
C GLN A 270 -19.62 16.36 -33.38
N GLU A 271 -20.34 15.28 -33.05
CA GLU A 271 -20.21 14.61 -31.75
C GLU A 271 -18.78 14.10 -31.53
N TRP A 272 -18.13 13.52 -32.55
CA TRP A 272 -16.73 13.09 -32.47
C TRP A 272 -15.75 14.24 -32.22
N ALA A 273 -15.97 15.40 -32.84
CA ALA A 273 -15.17 16.60 -32.60
C ALA A 273 -15.28 17.07 -31.14
N ILE A 274 -16.49 17.01 -30.53
CA ILE A 274 -16.69 17.31 -29.10
C ILE A 274 -15.88 16.33 -28.23
N LEU A 275 -15.86 15.04 -28.58
CA LEU A 275 -15.07 14.06 -27.83
C LEU A 275 -13.57 14.30 -27.99
N LEU A 276 -13.09 14.61 -29.20
CA LEU A 276 -11.67 14.94 -29.43
C LEU A 276 -11.23 16.22 -28.71
N ASP A 277 -12.11 17.20 -28.50
CA ASP A 277 -11.80 18.37 -27.66
C ASP A 277 -11.51 17.97 -26.21
N ILE A 278 -12.13 16.89 -25.72
CA ILE A 278 -11.95 16.39 -24.35
C ILE A 278 -10.69 15.52 -24.23
N ILE A 279 -10.50 14.54 -25.13
CA ILE A 279 -9.45 13.52 -24.99
C ILE A 279 -8.30 13.63 -26.00
N GLY A 280 -8.40 14.50 -27.00
CA GLY A 280 -7.50 14.53 -28.15
C GLY A 280 -6.04 14.82 -27.80
N GLU A 281 -5.81 15.83 -26.96
CA GLU A 281 -4.48 16.25 -26.52
C GLU A 281 -3.89 15.37 -25.40
N TRP A 282 -4.62 14.33 -24.97
CA TRP A 282 -4.19 13.49 -23.85
C TRP A 282 -3.00 12.62 -24.25
N PRO A 283 -1.88 12.67 -23.50
CA PRO A 283 -0.67 11.94 -23.85
C PRO A 283 -0.86 10.44 -23.60
N VAL A 284 -0.64 9.60 -24.62
CA VAL A 284 -0.84 8.15 -24.57
C VAL A 284 0.32 7.42 -25.23
N ALA A 285 0.76 6.34 -24.59
CA ALA A 285 1.76 5.40 -25.08
C ALA A 285 1.07 4.14 -25.61
N VAL A 286 1.59 3.61 -26.72
CA VAL A 286 1.22 2.31 -27.27
C VAL A 286 2.33 1.34 -26.91
N THR A 287 2.06 0.45 -25.95
CA THR A 287 3.07 -0.45 -25.37
C THR A 287 2.86 -1.89 -25.83
N GLU A 288 3.91 -2.71 -25.72
CA GLU A 288 3.82 -4.14 -25.96
C GLU A 288 2.77 -4.80 -25.06
N THR A 289 2.88 -4.58 -23.75
CA THR A 289 2.10 -5.23 -22.70
C THR A 289 0.61 -4.83 -22.66
N PHE A 290 0.29 -3.55 -22.88
CA PHE A 290 -1.09 -3.04 -22.76
C PHE A 290 -1.82 -3.00 -24.09
N PHE A 291 -1.13 -2.71 -25.20
CA PHE A 291 -1.78 -2.54 -26.49
C PHE A 291 -1.51 -3.72 -27.43
N LEU A 292 -0.25 -4.01 -27.75
CA LEU A 292 0.10 -4.91 -28.85
C LEU A 292 -0.25 -6.37 -28.55
N GLU A 293 0.14 -6.86 -27.38
CA GLU A 293 -0.19 -8.22 -26.93
C GLU A 293 -1.69 -8.40 -26.71
N ALA A 294 -2.35 -7.41 -26.08
CA ALA A 294 -3.78 -7.46 -25.84
C ALA A 294 -4.54 -7.51 -27.18
N GLU A 295 -4.26 -6.60 -28.10
CA GLU A 295 -4.87 -6.55 -29.44
C GLU A 295 -4.58 -7.80 -30.29
N ALA A 296 -3.44 -8.47 -30.05
CA ALA A 296 -3.11 -9.74 -30.70
C ALA A 296 -3.93 -10.92 -30.13
N ARG A 297 -4.27 -10.89 -28.84
CA ARG A 297 -5.13 -11.90 -28.19
C ARG A 297 -6.61 -11.70 -28.57
N GLU A 298 -7.10 -10.46 -28.48
CA GLU A 298 -8.49 -10.11 -28.83
C GLU A 298 -8.55 -8.76 -29.55
N LYS A 299 -9.16 -8.75 -30.74
CA LYS A 299 -9.27 -7.53 -31.55
C LYS A 299 -10.17 -6.50 -30.86
N GLY A 300 -9.64 -5.31 -30.59
CA GLY A 300 -10.29 -4.22 -29.88
C GLY A 300 -10.02 -4.21 -28.37
N SER A 301 -9.21 -5.13 -27.85
CA SER A 301 -8.84 -5.16 -26.43
C SER A 301 -7.56 -4.39 -26.12
N GLY A 302 -6.90 -3.76 -27.11
CA GLY A 302 -5.73 -2.92 -26.88
C GLY A 302 -6.03 -1.72 -25.96
N GLU A 303 -5.18 -1.51 -24.96
CA GLU A 303 -5.28 -0.43 -23.98
C GLU A 303 -4.16 0.60 -24.18
N PHE A 304 -4.53 1.88 -24.20
CA PHE A 304 -3.55 2.97 -24.12
C PHE A 304 -3.01 3.06 -22.70
N PHE A 305 -1.70 3.33 -22.58
CA PHE A 305 -1.06 3.58 -21.29
C PHE A 305 -0.71 5.06 -21.15
N THR A 306 -0.89 5.64 -19.96
CA THR A 306 -0.45 7.01 -19.68
C THR A 306 0.03 7.18 -18.24
N LEU A 307 0.78 8.25 -18.01
CA LEU A 307 1.17 8.74 -16.69
C LEU A 307 0.57 10.13 -16.48
N ALA A 308 -0.35 10.25 -15.54
CA ALA A 308 -0.98 11.52 -15.19
C ALA A 308 -0.21 12.18 -14.05
N ILE A 309 0.86 12.91 -14.36
CA ILE A 309 1.69 13.58 -13.35
C ILE A 309 0.84 14.58 -12.56
N ASN A 310 0.82 14.44 -11.24
CA ASN A 310 0.05 15.25 -10.31
C ASN A 310 0.85 16.49 -9.89
N PRO A 311 0.59 17.68 -10.46
CA PRO A 311 1.34 18.88 -10.11
C PRO A 311 1.09 19.30 -8.65
N TYR A 312 -0.03 18.91 -8.04
CA TYR A 312 -0.33 19.29 -6.65
C TYR A 312 0.49 18.50 -5.63
N ALA A 313 1.01 17.32 -6.00
CA ALA A 313 1.71 16.42 -5.08
C ALA A 313 3.18 16.18 -5.43
N CYS A 314 3.58 16.46 -6.67
CA CYS A 314 4.97 16.29 -7.10
C CYS A 314 5.87 17.29 -6.37
N THR A 315 6.93 16.79 -5.74
CA THR A 315 7.97 17.58 -5.07
C THR A 315 9.12 17.98 -5.99
N GLY A 316 9.15 17.48 -7.23
CA GLY A 316 10.26 17.72 -8.16
C GLY A 316 11.53 16.95 -7.84
N CYS A 317 11.44 15.82 -7.12
CA CYS A 317 12.61 15.08 -6.61
C CYS A 317 13.40 14.25 -7.63
N GLY A 318 12.98 14.16 -8.89
CA GLY A 318 13.73 13.46 -9.95
C GLY A 318 13.76 11.93 -9.89
N ILE A 319 13.43 11.30 -8.75
CA ILE A 319 13.49 9.83 -8.55
C ILE A 319 12.79 9.04 -9.66
N CYS A 320 11.64 9.52 -10.12
CA CYS A 320 10.87 8.86 -11.19
C CYS A 320 11.57 8.87 -12.55
N ALA A 321 12.34 9.92 -12.86
CA ALA A 321 13.11 10.04 -14.08
C ALA A 321 14.33 9.12 -14.01
N GLU A 322 15.02 9.10 -12.88
CA GLU A 322 16.16 8.20 -12.63
C GLU A 322 15.76 6.72 -12.66
N ALA A 323 14.57 6.39 -12.14
CA ALA A 323 14.02 5.04 -12.19
C ALA A 323 13.53 4.61 -13.59
N CYS A 324 13.49 5.51 -14.58
CA CYS A 324 12.96 5.20 -15.91
C CYS A 324 14.07 4.66 -16.83
N PRO A 325 14.05 3.37 -17.22
CA PRO A 325 15.12 2.78 -18.02
C PRO A 325 15.20 3.37 -19.44
N GLU A 326 14.05 3.79 -19.99
CA GLU A 326 13.93 4.28 -21.38
C GLU A 326 14.01 5.81 -21.49
N GLY A 327 14.16 6.53 -20.36
CA GLY A 327 14.13 8.00 -20.35
C GLY A 327 12.82 8.58 -20.90
N ALA A 328 11.69 7.96 -20.54
CA ALA A 328 10.33 8.41 -20.86
C ALA A 328 9.82 9.52 -19.91
N LEU A 329 10.58 9.86 -18.88
CA LEU A 329 10.36 10.99 -17.99
C LEU A 329 11.62 11.86 -17.99
N GLU A 330 11.45 13.15 -18.26
CA GLU A 330 12.54 14.12 -18.30
C GLU A 330 12.21 15.26 -17.34
N MET A 331 13.13 15.60 -16.43
CA MET A 331 12.94 16.75 -15.53
C MET A 331 13.15 18.05 -16.33
N LYS A 332 12.19 18.97 -16.24
CA LYS A 332 12.27 20.30 -16.86
C LYS A 332 11.97 21.40 -15.86
N PRO A 333 12.52 22.62 -16.07
CA PRO A 333 12.14 23.79 -15.30
C PRO A 333 10.62 23.96 -15.26
N GLN A 334 10.10 24.28 -14.08
CA GLN A 334 8.68 24.55 -13.93
C GLN A 334 8.31 25.88 -14.59
N GLU A 335 7.49 25.81 -15.63
CA GLU A 335 6.89 26.97 -16.29
C GLU A 335 5.36 26.92 -16.19
N LEU A 336 4.70 28.07 -16.16
CA LEU A 336 3.23 28.15 -16.04
C LEU A 336 2.48 27.31 -17.11
N PRO A 337 2.87 27.32 -18.41
CA PRO A 337 2.22 26.48 -19.41
C PRO A 337 2.36 24.98 -19.13
N LEU A 338 3.51 24.54 -18.61
CA LEU A 338 3.74 23.14 -18.23
C LEU A 338 2.83 22.75 -17.06
N VAL A 339 2.76 23.59 -16.02
CA VAL A 339 1.87 23.35 -14.87
C VAL A 339 0.41 23.24 -15.33
N GLN A 340 -0.07 24.18 -16.16
CA GLN A 340 -1.43 24.15 -16.68
C GLN A 340 -1.73 22.90 -17.51
N SER A 341 -0.77 22.47 -18.34
CA SER A 341 -0.88 21.23 -19.13
C SER A 341 -1.00 19.99 -18.24
N LEU A 342 -0.19 19.91 -17.18
CA LEU A 342 -0.27 18.81 -16.22
C LEU A 342 -1.58 18.84 -15.43
N GLN A 343 -2.05 20.03 -15.01
CA GLN A 343 -3.34 20.18 -14.33
C GLN A 343 -4.51 19.70 -15.21
N ALA A 344 -4.50 20.03 -16.51
CA ALA A 344 -5.50 19.58 -17.47
C ALA A 344 -5.45 18.05 -17.66
N THR A 345 -4.25 17.49 -17.88
CA THR A 345 -4.03 16.05 -18.07
C THR A 345 -4.45 15.26 -16.83
N TYR A 346 -4.08 15.76 -15.65
CA TYR A 346 -4.44 15.16 -14.37
C TYR A 346 -5.96 15.22 -14.14
N GLY A 347 -6.57 16.38 -14.35
CA GLY A 347 -8.02 16.57 -14.18
C GLY A 347 -8.85 15.70 -15.12
N LEU A 348 -8.34 15.41 -16.33
CA LEU A 348 -8.95 14.44 -17.24
C LEU A 348 -8.81 13.01 -16.69
N TRP A 349 -7.61 12.62 -16.26
CA TRP A 349 -7.36 11.30 -15.65
C TRP A 349 -8.32 11.01 -14.48
N GLU A 350 -8.66 12.00 -13.65
CA GLU A 350 -9.58 11.83 -12.53
C GLU A 350 -11.01 11.46 -12.95
N GLN A 351 -11.46 11.99 -14.09
CA GLN A 351 -12.82 11.82 -14.59
C GLN A 351 -12.98 10.58 -15.47
N LEU A 352 -11.86 10.03 -15.98
CA LEU A 352 -11.87 8.81 -16.75
C LEU A 352 -12.14 7.57 -15.87
N PRO A 353 -12.68 6.49 -16.45
CA PRO A 353 -12.74 5.18 -15.79
C PRO A 353 -11.37 4.71 -15.30
N ASP A 354 -11.35 3.92 -14.24
CA ASP A 354 -10.13 3.27 -13.74
C ASP A 354 -9.68 2.13 -14.67
N THR A 355 -8.44 1.65 -14.50
CA THR A 355 -7.99 0.44 -15.21
C THR A 355 -8.84 -0.77 -14.83
N SER A 356 -9.13 -1.63 -15.80
CA SER A 356 -9.98 -2.81 -15.59
C SER A 356 -9.38 -3.78 -14.58
N SER A 357 -10.24 -4.41 -13.79
CA SER A 357 -9.83 -5.42 -12.80
C SER A 357 -9.18 -6.63 -13.45
N GLU A 358 -9.61 -6.95 -14.67
CA GLU A 358 -9.12 -8.02 -15.53
C GLU A 358 -7.67 -7.76 -15.94
N THR A 359 -7.34 -6.53 -16.36
CA THR A 359 -5.96 -6.14 -16.68
C THR A 359 -5.07 -6.22 -15.46
N ILE A 360 -5.51 -5.67 -14.32
CA ILE A 360 -4.73 -5.73 -13.06
C ILE A 360 -4.49 -7.19 -12.65
N SER A 361 -5.54 -8.00 -12.63
CA SER A 361 -5.45 -9.42 -12.26
C SER A 361 -4.50 -10.19 -13.17
N ARG A 362 -4.53 -9.94 -14.48
CA ARG A 362 -3.61 -10.56 -15.44
C ARG A 362 -2.15 -10.20 -15.11
N LEU A 363 -1.85 -8.93 -14.86
CA LEU A 363 -0.49 -8.44 -14.66
C LEU A 363 0.10 -8.85 -13.31
N VAL A 364 -0.69 -8.91 -12.24
CA VAL A 364 -0.23 -9.40 -10.93
C VAL A 364 0.30 -10.85 -11.02
N HIS A 365 -0.30 -11.67 -11.87
CA HIS A 365 0.09 -13.07 -12.07
C HIS A 365 1.14 -13.26 -13.18
N ASP A 366 1.52 -12.19 -13.90
CA ASP A 366 2.56 -12.23 -14.91
C ASP A 366 3.93 -12.21 -14.22
N PRO A 367 4.81 -13.21 -14.42
CA PRO A 367 6.14 -13.22 -13.83
C PRO A 367 7.08 -12.17 -14.45
N ALA A 368 6.77 -11.65 -15.64
CA ALA A 368 7.59 -10.65 -16.33
C ALA A 368 7.20 -9.20 -15.98
N TYR A 369 6.07 -8.99 -15.29
CA TYR A 369 5.59 -7.67 -14.90
C TYR A 369 5.71 -7.45 -13.39
N ASP A 370 6.04 -6.23 -12.99
CA ASP A 370 6.17 -5.88 -11.57
C ASP A 370 4.80 -5.85 -10.89
N SER A 371 4.64 -6.63 -9.82
CA SER A 371 3.34 -6.80 -9.15
C SER A 371 2.89 -5.55 -8.40
N PHE A 372 3.81 -4.72 -7.89
CA PHE A 372 3.44 -3.41 -7.35
C PHE A 372 2.94 -2.49 -8.46
N ALA A 373 3.66 -2.41 -9.57
CA ALA A 373 3.23 -1.64 -10.74
C ALA A 373 1.83 -2.06 -11.20
N ALA A 374 1.53 -3.36 -11.18
CA ALA A 374 0.21 -3.89 -11.57
C ALA A 374 -0.91 -3.40 -10.66
N ILE A 375 -0.77 -3.49 -9.33
CA ILE A 375 -1.82 -3.01 -8.42
C ILE A 375 -1.93 -1.48 -8.44
N LEU A 376 -0.83 -0.76 -8.67
CA LEU A 376 -0.80 0.69 -8.75
C LEU A 376 -1.51 1.26 -9.99
N LEU A 377 -1.93 0.41 -10.94
CA LEU A 377 -2.85 0.79 -12.02
C LEU A 377 -4.24 1.18 -11.51
N SER A 378 -4.70 0.63 -10.38
CA SER A 378 -5.95 1.10 -9.80
C SER A 378 -5.75 2.43 -9.10
N ARG A 379 -6.54 3.43 -9.48
CA ARG A 379 -6.68 4.71 -8.79
C ARG A 379 -6.92 4.54 -7.30
N ASN A 380 -7.71 3.55 -6.89
CA ASN A 380 -8.06 3.34 -5.48
C ASN A 380 -6.85 2.85 -4.66
N TYR A 381 -6.05 1.94 -5.21
CA TYR A 381 -4.86 1.42 -4.53
C TYR A 381 -3.72 2.45 -4.57
N TYR A 382 -3.51 3.09 -5.72
CA TYR A 382 -2.51 4.12 -5.90
C TYR A 382 -2.72 5.31 -4.95
N GLN A 383 -3.97 5.67 -4.66
CA GLN A 383 -4.28 6.81 -3.79
C GLN A 383 -4.50 6.42 -2.33
N SER A 384 -4.12 5.21 -1.91
CA SER A 384 -4.16 4.77 -0.50
C SER A 384 -3.40 5.70 0.46
N MET A 385 -2.43 6.47 -0.05
CA MET A 385 -1.81 7.61 0.61
C MET A 385 -1.84 8.85 -0.29
N ALA A 386 -1.92 10.01 0.33
CA ALA A 386 -1.80 11.31 -0.30
C ALA A 386 -0.33 11.74 -0.44
N GLY A 387 -0.05 12.36 -1.58
CA GLY A 387 1.26 12.89 -1.93
C GLY A 387 1.60 14.25 -1.34
N GLY A 388 2.77 14.77 -1.72
CA GLY A 388 3.33 16.03 -1.21
C GLY A 388 4.07 15.89 0.12
N SER A 389 4.96 16.84 0.41
CA SER A 389 5.64 16.98 1.71
C SER A 389 6.29 18.36 1.78
N LEU A 390 6.21 19.02 2.94
CA LEU A 390 6.90 20.28 3.20
C LEU A 390 8.35 20.12 3.69
N THR A 391 8.70 18.95 4.22
CA THR A 391 9.99 18.71 4.89
C THR A 391 10.99 17.96 4.02
N GLU A 392 10.52 17.11 3.12
CA GLU A 392 11.37 16.16 2.38
C GLU A 392 10.92 15.97 0.94
N SER A 393 11.85 16.19 0.00
CA SER A 393 11.59 16.02 -1.42
C SER A 393 11.65 14.56 -1.87
N GLY A 394 12.53 13.74 -1.30
CA GLY A 394 12.63 12.30 -1.58
C GLY A 394 12.58 11.51 -0.27
N ALA A 395 11.46 10.85 0.01
CA ALA A 395 11.21 10.16 1.27
C ALA A 395 10.96 8.66 1.05
N PRO A 396 12.00 7.80 0.95
CA PRO A 396 11.82 6.38 0.65
C PRO A 396 10.96 5.62 1.68
N ALA A 397 11.00 6.01 2.96
CA ALA A 397 10.09 5.49 3.99
C ALA A 397 8.61 5.76 3.66
N LYS A 398 8.30 6.96 3.14
CA LYS A 398 6.95 7.31 2.66
C LYS A 398 6.56 6.46 1.46
N GLY A 399 7.49 6.24 0.52
CA GLY A 399 7.29 5.35 -0.64
C GLY A 399 7.03 3.90 -0.24
N MET A 400 7.83 3.33 0.66
CA MET A 400 7.60 1.98 1.18
C MET A 400 6.24 1.84 1.86
N LEU A 401 5.86 2.82 2.68
CA LEU A 401 4.56 2.80 3.36
C LEU A 401 3.39 2.96 2.38
N HIS A 402 3.57 3.73 1.30
CA HIS A 402 2.59 3.83 0.22
C HIS A 402 2.36 2.48 -0.46
N LEU A 403 3.43 1.73 -0.77
CA LEU A 403 3.32 0.38 -1.32
C LEU A 403 2.63 -0.59 -0.36
N VAL A 404 2.95 -0.53 0.93
CA VAL A 404 2.28 -1.34 1.98
C VAL A 404 0.80 -1.01 2.06
N ALA A 405 0.44 0.28 2.05
CA ALA A 405 -0.96 0.73 2.08
C ALA A 405 -1.72 0.29 0.82
N ALA A 406 -1.13 0.46 -0.37
CA ALA A 406 -1.71 0.06 -1.64
C ALA A 406 -1.95 -1.46 -1.71
N LEU A 407 -0.98 -2.26 -1.26
CA LEU A 407 -1.12 -3.72 -1.20
C LEU A 407 -2.20 -4.13 -0.19
N THR A 408 -2.24 -3.49 0.98
CA THR A 408 -3.28 -3.76 2.00
C THR A 408 -4.68 -3.47 1.44
N GLU A 409 -4.86 -2.35 0.76
CA GLU A 409 -6.10 -2.01 0.05
C GLU A 409 -6.47 -3.08 -0.99
N SER A 410 -5.50 -3.53 -1.82
CA SER A 410 -5.74 -4.54 -2.85
C SER A 410 -6.19 -5.90 -2.29
N ILE A 411 -5.82 -6.22 -1.05
CA ILE A 411 -6.21 -7.47 -0.38
C ILE A 411 -7.57 -7.32 0.30
N VAL A 412 -7.82 -6.20 0.99
CA VAL A 412 -9.00 -6.03 1.83
C VAL A 412 -10.21 -5.52 1.04
N GLN A 413 -10.03 -4.63 0.07
CA GLN A 413 -11.14 -4.02 -0.67
C GLN A 413 -12.03 -5.06 -1.38
N PRO A 414 -11.50 -6.09 -2.07
CA PRO A 414 -12.34 -7.13 -2.68
C PRO A 414 -13.21 -7.89 -1.68
N ARG A 415 -12.71 -8.11 -0.45
CA ARG A 415 -13.47 -8.77 0.63
C ARG A 415 -14.65 -7.91 1.08
N ILE A 416 -14.44 -6.60 1.20
CA ILE A 416 -15.50 -5.65 1.56
C ILE A 416 -16.56 -5.55 0.46
N VAL A 417 -16.15 -5.54 -0.82
CA VAL A 417 -17.09 -5.53 -1.95
C VAL A 417 -17.95 -6.81 -1.94
N LYS A 418 -17.33 -7.98 -1.75
CA LYS A 418 -18.06 -9.25 -1.62
C LYS A 418 -19.07 -9.22 -0.47
N LEU A 419 -18.68 -8.65 0.67
CA LEU A 419 -19.57 -8.52 1.82
C LEU A 419 -20.73 -7.55 1.57
N ALA A 420 -20.49 -6.46 0.86
CA ALA A 420 -21.53 -5.51 0.49
C ALA A 420 -22.55 -6.09 -0.51
N LEU A 421 -22.10 -6.99 -1.39
CA LEU A 421 -22.99 -7.78 -2.26
C LEU A 421 -23.83 -8.76 -1.44
N GLU A 422 -23.21 -9.54 -0.55
CA GLU A 422 -23.91 -10.47 0.34
C GLU A 422 -24.97 -9.73 1.20
N ALA A 423 -24.62 -8.57 1.74
CA ALA A 423 -25.57 -7.75 2.49
C ALA A 423 -26.77 -7.32 1.62
N GLY A 424 -26.54 -7.01 0.34
CA GLY A 424 -27.60 -6.73 -0.63
C GLY A 424 -28.54 -7.91 -0.85
N GLU A 425 -27.98 -9.10 -1.10
CA GLU A 425 -28.73 -10.34 -1.27
C GLU A 425 -29.56 -10.68 -0.02
N LEU A 426 -28.98 -10.49 1.17
CA LEU A 426 -29.69 -10.70 2.44
C LEU A 426 -30.82 -9.69 2.65
N ILE A 427 -30.64 -8.42 2.24
CA ILE A 427 -31.71 -7.42 2.29
C ILE A 427 -32.87 -7.85 1.41
N GLU A 428 -32.61 -8.26 0.17
CA GLU A 428 -33.62 -8.73 -0.77
C GLU A 428 -34.35 -9.96 -0.22
N ALA A 429 -33.62 -10.96 0.27
CA ALA A 429 -34.22 -12.17 0.84
C ALA A 429 -35.07 -11.90 2.09
N LEU A 430 -34.68 -10.93 2.93
CA LEU A 430 -35.49 -10.49 4.08
C LEU A 430 -36.75 -9.75 3.63
N GLN A 431 -36.65 -8.88 2.62
CA GLN A 431 -37.80 -8.18 2.05
C GLN A 431 -38.80 -9.15 1.43
N GLU A 432 -38.33 -10.16 0.69
CA GLU A 432 -39.18 -11.23 0.15
C GLU A 432 -39.86 -12.02 1.27
N ASN A 433 -39.12 -12.39 2.34
CA ASN A 433 -39.72 -13.05 3.50
C ASN A 433 -40.81 -12.21 4.18
N ILE A 434 -40.56 -10.91 4.34
CA ILE A 434 -41.53 -9.97 4.91
C ILE A 434 -42.79 -9.92 4.03
N HIS A 435 -42.62 -9.73 2.72
CA HIS A 435 -43.74 -9.71 1.78
C HIS A 435 -44.49 -11.05 1.75
N ALA A 436 -43.79 -12.18 1.76
CA ALA A 436 -44.40 -13.50 1.77
C ALA A 436 -45.22 -13.74 3.04
N LYS A 437 -44.73 -13.33 4.22
CA LYS A 437 -45.48 -13.45 5.49
C LYS A 437 -46.73 -12.58 5.51
N LEU A 438 -46.65 -11.35 4.97
CA LEU A 438 -47.81 -10.47 4.82
C LEU A 438 -48.81 -11.01 3.79
N SER A 439 -48.33 -11.53 2.66
CA SER A 439 -49.16 -12.12 1.61
C SER A 439 -49.84 -13.41 2.07
N ASN A 440 -49.15 -14.26 2.83
CA ASN A 440 -49.72 -15.48 3.42
C ASN A 440 -50.77 -15.20 4.49
N ALA A 441 -50.83 -13.97 5.01
CA ALA A 441 -51.86 -13.53 5.93
C ALA A 441 -53.21 -13.32 5.22
N LEU A 442 -53.19 -13.08 3.90
CA LEU A 442 -54.38 -12.96 3.07
C LEU A 442 -54.98 -14.35 2.79
N PRO A 443 -56.33 -14.46 2.72
CA PRO A 443 -57.00 -15.72 2.42
C PRO A 443 -56.61 -16.24 1.04
N ARG A 444 -55.98 -17.43 0.98
CA ARG A 444 -55.62 -18.12 -0.27
C ARG A 444 -56.70 -19.05 -0.81
N GLU A 445 -57.56 -19.57 0.07
CA GLU A 445 -58.50 -20.65 -0.26
C GLU A 445 -59.94 -20.15 -0.42
N ASP A 446 -60.24 -18.92 0.03
CA ASP A 446 -61.58 -18.33 -0.03
C ASP A 446 -61.73 -17.38 -1.22
N LEU A 447 -61.73 -17.95 -2.43
CA LEU A 447 -61.89 -17.21 -3.67
C LEU A 447 -63.27 -16.57 -3.80
N LEU A 448 -64.30 -17.10 -3.12
CA LEU A 448 -65.66 -16.57 -3.13
C LEU A 448 -65.77 -15.26 -2.36
N ALA A 449 -65.15 -15.17 -1.17
CA ALA A 449 -65.06 -13.91 -0.42
C ALA A 449 -64.27 -12.85 -1.19
N LEU A 450 -63.20 -13.26 -1.89
CA LEU A 450 -62.39 -12.37 -2.70
C LEU A 450 -63.16 -11.84 -3.93
N GLU A 451 -63.90 -12.71 -4.63
CA GLU A 451 -64.76 -12.33 -5.75
C GLU A 451 -65.83 -11.32 -5.33
N LYS A 452 -66.48 -11.55 -4.18
CA LYS A 452 -67.48 -10.61 -3.64
C LYS A 452 -66.86 -9.25 -3.30
N ALA A 453 -65.71 -9.24 -2.62
CA ALA A 453 -65.01 -8.01 -2.24
C ALA A 453 -64.58 -7.17 -3.47
N VAL A 454 -64.15 -7.83 -4.55
CA VAL A 454 -63.77 -7.17 -5.81
C VAL A 454 -65.01 -6.74 -6.62
N GLY A 455 -66.04 -7.58 -6.71
CA GLY A 455 -67.24 -7.35 -7.51
C GLY A 455 -68.12 -6.19 -7.04
N GLU A 456 -68.04 -5.81 -5.75
CA GLU A 456 -68.71 -4.63 -5.19
C GLU A 456 -67.97 -3.30 -5.50
N SER A 457 -66.93 -3.33 -6.33
CA SER A 457 -66.12 -2.15 -6.69
C SER A 457 -66.48 -1.66 -8.09
N ALA A 458 -66.86 -0.39 -8.24
CA ALA A 458 -67.28 0.18 -9.53
C ALA A 458 -66.10 0.51 -10.49
N GLY A 459 -64.84 0.37 -10.05
CA GLY A 459 -63.64 0.77 -10.81
C GLY A 459 -62.75 -0.40 -11.22
N SER A 460 -61.89 -0.19 -12.22
CA SER A 460 -60.91 -1.18 -12.73
C SER A 460 -59.70 -1.41 -11.80
N SER A 461 -59.59 -0.64 -10.72
CA SER A 461 -58.53 -0.74 -9.72
C SER A 461 -59.09 -0.40 -8.34
N LEU A 462 -58.71 -1.17 -7.32
CA LEU A 462 -59.15 -1.01 -5.94
C LEU A 462 -57.92 -0.89 -5.02
N PRO A 463 -57.86 0.09 -4.10
CA PRO A 463 -56.84 0.17 -3.06
C PRO A 463 -56.81 -1.07 -2.15
N LEU A 464 -55.61 -1.48 -1.72
CA LEU A 464 -55.43 -2.71 -0.94
C LEU A 464 -56.03 -2.64 0.47
N ASP A 465 -55.98 -1.49 1.12
CA ASP A 465 -56.58 -1.24 2.42
C ASP A 465 -58.11 -1.37 2.37
N GLU A 466 -58.73 -0.90 1.29
CA GLU A 466 -60.17 -1.05 1.05
C GLU A 466 -60.55 -2.52 0.78
N LEU A 467 -59.73 -3.25 0.01
CA LEU A 467 -59.91 -4.69 -0.20
C LEU A 467 -59.80 -5.49 1.11
N VAL A 468 -58.78 -5.21 1.92
CA VAL A 468 -58.58 -5.85 3.23
C VAL A 468 -59.72 -5.49 4.20
N GLY A 469 -60.21 -4.25 4.15
CA GLY A 469 -61.39 -3.82 4.90
C GLY A 469 -62.66 -4.60 4.52
N LYS A 470 -62.88 -4.86 3.23
CA LYS A 470 -64.00 -5.66 2.73
C LYS A 470 -63.87 -7.16 3.03
N LEU A 471 -62.64 -7.68 3.14
CA LEU A 471 -62.34 -9.05 3.60
C LEU A 471 -62.45 -9.21 5.13
N GLY A 472 -62.76 -8.13 5.87
CA GLY A 472 -62.57 -7.95 7.31
C GLY A 472 -63.44 -8.76 8.28
N GLU A 473 -64.12 -9.84 7.88
CA GLU A 473 -64.61 -10.82 8.85
C GLU A 473 -63.41 -11.62 9.39
N LYS A 474 -63.18 -11.56 10.71
CA LYS A 474 -61.96 -12.07 11.39
C LYS A 474 -61.62 -13.54 11.11
N GLU A 475 -62.52 -14.31 10.51
CA GLU A 475 -62.33 -15.73 10.18
C GLU A 475 -61.44 -15.95 8.94
N HIS A 476 -61.30 -14.96 8.04
CA HIS A 476 -60.62 -15.16 6.75
C HIS A 476 -59.14 -14.70 6.73
N LEU A 477 -58.71 -13.85 7.66
CA LEU A 477 -57.32 -13.34 7.73
C LEU A 477 -56.51 -14.11 8.79
N LYS A 478 -55.33 -14.62 8.42
CA LYS A 478 -54.43 -15.30 9.37
C LYS A 478 -53.70 -14.28 10.25
N LEU A 479 -53.47 -14.65 11.51
CA LEU A 479 -52.67 -13.84 12.44
C LEU A 479 -51.21 -13.75 11.97
N VAL A 480 -50.66 -12.54 12.05
CA VAL A 480 -49.27 -12.24 11.69
C VAL A 480 -48.44 -12.06 12.95
N ASP A 481 -47.30 -12.73 13.03
CA ASP A 481 -46.33 -12.54 14.11
C ASP A 481 -45.60 -11.19 13.94
N THR A 482 -46.05 -10.19 14.70
CA THR A 482 -45.50 -8.83 14.67
C THR A 482 -44.09 -8.75 15.22
N ALA A 483 -43.69 -9.65 16.14
CA ALA A 483 -42.35 -9.68 16.70
C ALA A 483 -41.34 -10.19 15.66
N VAL A 484 -41.71 -11.21 14.88
CA VAL A 484 -40.91 -11.70 13.76
C VAL A 484 -40.78 -10.63 12.67
N LEU A 485 -41.89 -10.00 12.27
CA LEU A 485 -41.86 -8.95 11.25
C LEU A 485 -41.02 -7.75 11.67
N HIS A 486 -41.24 -7.21 12.87
CA HIS A 486 -40.47 -6.08 13.40
C HIS A 486 -38.97 -6.41 13.41
N ARG A 487 -38.61 -7.61 13.87
CA ARG A 487 -37.21 -8.06 13.89
C ARG A 487 -36.60 -8.14 12.51
N LYS A 488 -37.29 -8.70 11.52
CA LYS A 488 -36.78 -8.78 10.13
C LYS A 488 -36.67 -7.39 9.48
N ILE A 489 -37.63 -6.50 9.74
CA ILE A 489 -37.59 -5.10 9.26
C ILE A 489 -36.40 -4.35 9.85
N ALA A 490 -36.20 -4.45 11.18
CA ALA A 490 -35.06 -3.85 11.85
C ALA A 490 -33.74 -4.38 11.26
N LEU A 491 -33.64 -5.71 11.10
CA LEU A 491 -32.46 -6.35 10.52
C LEU A 491 -32.17 -5.90 9.09
N ALA A 492 -33.19 -5.75 8.25
CA ALA A 492 -33.03 -5.22 6.89
C ALA A 492 -32.54 -3.77 6.89
N ASN A 493 -33.01 -2.93 7.83
CA ASN A 493 -32.54 -1.55 7.98
C ASN A 493 -31.09 -1.48 8.48
N ASP A 494 -30.73 -2.32 9.45
CA ASP A 494 -29.37 -2.42 9.98
C ASP A 494 -28.40 -2.90 8.88
N LEU A 495 -28.80 -3.84 8.03
CA LEU A 495 -28.01 -4.27 6.87
C LEU A 495 -27.85 -3.17 5.83
N LYS A 496 -28.90 -2.38 5.57
CA LYS A 496 -28.81 -1.20 4.68
C LYS A 496 -27.81 -0.18 5.23
N ALA A 497 -27.86 0.08 6.53
CA ALA A 497 -26.91 0.97 7.20
C ALA A 497 -25.47 0.41 7.16
N LEU A 498 -25.29 -0.90 7.38
CA LEU A 498 -24.00 -1.56 7.26
C LEU A 498 -23.45 -1.44 5.82
N ARG A 499 -24.25 -1.79 4.81
CA ARG A 499 -23.88 -1.69 3.38
C ARG A 499 -23.53 -0.26 3.00
N TRP A 500 -24.32 0.71 3.40
CA TRP A 500 -24.02 2.14 3.20
C TRP A 500 -22.70 2.53 3.88
N SER A 501 -22.46 2.10 5.12
CA SER A 501 -21.22 2.41 5.83
C SER A 501 -19.99 1.84 5.15
N MET A 502 -20.09 0.66 4.50
CA MET A 502 -18.98 0.01 3.83
C MET A 502 -18.64 0.65 2.49
N LEU A 503 -19.65 1.07 1.72
CA LEU A 503 -19.47 1.56 0.35
C LEU A 503 -19.37 3.08 0.24
N GLU A 504 -20.13 3.82 1.05
CA GLU A 504 -20.27 5.28 0.94
C GLU A 504 -19.83 5.96 2.23
N GLY A 505 -20.49 5.64 3.35
CA GLY A 505 -20.22 6.27 4.63
C GLY A 505 -20.40 7.81 4.61
N PRO A 506 -20.05 8.49 5.71
CA PRO A 506 -20.24 9.94 5.82
C PRO A 506 -19.34 10.76 4.89
N THR A 507 -18.23 10.17 4.43
CA THR A 507 -17.23 10.82 3.58
C THR A 507 -17.36 10.46 2.10
N GLY A 508 -18.28 9.58 1.73
CA GLY A 508 -18.41 9.05 0.36
C GLY A 508 -17.32 8.04 -0.04
N ALA A 509 -16.37 7.71 0.84
CA ALA A 509 -15.27 6.77 0.56
C ALA A 509 -15.46 5.36 1.19
N GLY A 510 -16.57 5.18 1.91
CA GLY A 510 -16.86 3.99 2.68
C GLY A 510 -16.03 3.90 3.96
N ARG A 511 -16.13 2.74 4.62
CA ARG A 511 -15.39 2.46 5.86
C ARG A 511 -13.92 2.25 5.53
N ALA A 512 -13.03 2.76 6.39
CA ALA A 512 -11.62 2.46 6.32
C ALA A 512 -11.35 0.95 6.41
N ARG A 513 -10.37 0.47 5.64
CA ARG A 513 -10.10 -0.96 5.45
C ARG A 513 -8.93 -1.49 6.27
N PHE A 514 -8.19 -0.60 6.92
CA PHE A 514 -7.16 -0.91 7.90
C PHE A 514 -7.00 0.29 8.85
N GLY A 515 -6.41 0.04 10.02
CA GLY A 515 -5.94 1.11 10.91
C GLY A 515 -4.42 1.19 10.90
N LEU A 516 -3.87 2.36 11.21
CA LEU A 516 -2.43 2.59 11.22
C LEU A 516 -2.00 3.27 12.53
N ILE A 517 -0.90 2.79 13.09
CA ILE A 517 -0.17 3.42 14.19
C ILE A 517 1.23 3.74 13.68
N LEU A 518 1.66 4.97 13.86
CA LEU A 518 3.01 5.43 13.55
C LEU A 518 3.66 5.90 14.83
N GLN A 519 4.86 5.41 15.11
CA GLN A 519 5.70 5.99 16.13
C GLN A 519 6.13 7.41 15.73
N ALA A 520 5.82 8.40 16.56
CA ALA A 520 6.13 9.80 16.28
C ALA A 520 7.62 10.13 16.51
N GLY A 521 8.04 11.29 16.00
CA GLY A 521 9.42 11.77 16.03
C GLY A 521 10.33 11.14 14.98
N LEU A 522 9.85 10.19 14.17
CA LEU A 522 10.64 9.45 13.18
C LEU A 522 10.49 10.02 11.77
N TRP A 523 9.32 10.55 11.43
CA TRP A 523 8.97 10.88 10.05
C TRP A 523 8.43 12.31 9.94
N PRO A 524 9.29 13.29 9.65
CA PRO A 524 8.89 14.69 9.50
C PRO A 524 7.76 14.89 8.47
N TRP A 525 7.66 14.01 7.46
CA TRP A 525 6.60 14.04 6.46
C TRP A 525 5.22 13.58 6.94
N ALA A 526 5.15 12.82 8.05
CA ALA A 526 3.89 12.36 8.64
C ALA A 526 3.36 13.33 9.72
N GLU A 527 4.23 14.18 10.27
CA GLU A 527 3.99 15.02 11.44
C GLU A 527 3.79 16.51 11.09
N GLN A 528 3.25 16.79 9.89
CA GLN A 528 3.05 18.14 9.39
C GLN A 528 1.61 18.59 9.60
N TYR A 529 1.26 19.17 10.75
CA TYR A 529 -0.05 19.79 10.89
C TYR A 529 -0.15 21.03 9.97
N PRO A 530 -1.24 21.22 9.20
CA PRO A 530 -2.51 20.48 9.21
C PRO A 530 -2.63 19.34 8.18
N TYR A 531 -1.55 18.98 7.48
CA TYR A 531 -1.49 18.09 6.32
C TYR A 531 -1.29 16.60 6.68
N ASN A 532 -2.39 15.86 6.69
CA ASN A 532 -2.40 14.41 6.89
C ASN A 532 -2.27 13.64 5.56
N SER A 533 -1.17 12.90 5.39
CA SER A 533 -0.89 12.11 4.19
C SER A 533 -1.72 10.82 4.07
N PHE A 534 -2.49 10.44 5.09
CA PHE A 534 -3.14 9.13 5.12
C PHE A 534 -4.63 9.22 4.86
N LEU A 535 -5.16 8.26 4.10
CA LEU A 535 -6.60 8.11 3.86
C LEU A 535 -7.27 7.20 4.90
N ALA A 536 -6.48 6.37 5.58
CA ALA A 536 -6.91 5.54 6.71
C ALA A 536 -6.77 6.31 8.04
N PRO A 537 -7.48 5.89 9.11
CA PRO A 537 -7.28 6.45 10.45
C PRO A 537 -5.86 6.12 10.93
N VAL A 538 -5.17 7.15 11.39
CA VAL A 538 -3.78 7.06 11.88
C VAL A 538 -3.69 7.61 13.28
N LEU A 539 -3.06 6.86 14.18
CA LEU A 539 -2.61 7.35 15.47
C LEU A 539 -1.09 7.60 15.41
N LEU A 540 -0.67 8.81 15.77
CA LEU A 540 0.73 9.14 15.99
C LEU A 540 1.03 8.94 17.48
N ASP A 541 1.92 8.00 17.82
CA ASP A 541 2.33 7.75 19.21
C ASP A 541 3.60 8.53 19.56
N GLY A 542 3.45 9.57 20.38
CA GLY A 542 4.57 10.36 20.91
C GLY A 542 5.15 9.87 22.23
N GLU A 543 4.51 8.90 22.90
CA GLU A 543 4.93 8.44 24.24
C GLU A 543 5.84 7.21 24.20
N GLY A 544 6.04 6.61 23.03
CA GLY A 544 6.83 5.41 22.88
C GLY A 544 6.17 4.22 23.58
N ALA A 545 4.86 4.05 23.37
CA ALA A 545 4.04 2.93 23.82
C ALA A 545 3.24 2.26 22.67
N SER A 546 3.62 2.49 21.41
CA SER A 546 2.93 2.03 20.19
C SER A 546 2.49 0.55 20.23
N ALA A 547 3.34 -0.36 20.70
CA ALA A 547 3.00 -1.78 20.79
C ALA A 547 1.88 -2.06 21.82
N GLY A 548 1.93 -1.41 22.99
CA GLY A 548 0.87 -1.51 23.99
C GLY A 548 -0.46 -0.93 23.48
N LEU A 549 -0.39 0.23 22.82
CA LEU A 549 -1.55 0.89 22.20
C LEU A 549 -2.20 0.02 21.11
N ALA A 550 -1.40 -0.70 20.33
CA ALA A 550 -1.90 -1.57 19.26
C ALA A 550 -2.86 -2.65 19.76
N SER A 551 -2.57 -3.26 20.92
CA SER A 551 -3.46 -4.24 21.54
C SER A 551 -4.85 -3.66 21.86
N GLY A 552 -4.89 -2.50 22.52
CA GLY A 552 -6.14 -1.83 22.88
C GLY A 552 -6.94 -1.36 21.67
N LEU A 553 -6.27 -0.77 20.68
CA LEU A 553 -6.90 -0.32 19.44
C LEU A 553 -7.48 -1.49 18.64
N PHE A 554 -6.74 -2.60 18.54
CA PHE A 554 -7.23 -3.79 17.86
C PHE A 554 -8.48 -4.36 18.55
N GLN A 555 -8.52 -4.42 19.88
CA GLN A 555 -9.72 -4.87 20.60
C GLN A 555 -10.94 -3.97 20.32
N GLY A 556 -10.72 -2.65 20.22
CA GLY A 556 -11.75 -1.70 19.80
C GLY A 556 -12.27 -1.98 18.38
N HIS A 557 -11.35 -2.21 17.43
CA HIS A 557 -11.70 -2.59 16.05
C HIS A 557 -12.46 -3.91 16.00
N LEU A 558 -11.98 -4.92 16.73
CA LEU A 558 -12.58 -6.24 16.81
C LEU A 558 -14.01 -6.16 17.32
N ARG A 559 -14.29 -5.34 18.34
CA ARG A 559 -15.65 -5.15 18.85
C ARG A 559 -16.62 -4.69 17.75
N HIS A 560 -16.24 -3.67 16.98
CA HIS A 560 -17.06 -3.18 15.88
C HIS A 560 -17.20 -4.17 14.72
N ALA A 561 -16.14 -4.92 14.41
CA ALA A 561 -16.20 -5.98 13.40
C ALA A 561 -17.12 -7.15 13.85
N LEU A 562 -17.06 -7.53 15.13
CA LEU A 562 -17.92 -8.55 15.72
C LEU A 562 -19.39 -8.13 15.66
N ASP A 563 -19.73 -6.87 15.95
CA ASP A 563 -21.11 -6.38 15.84
C ASP A 563 -21.67 -6.57 14.41
N ASN A 564 -20.86 -6.29 13.39
CA ASN A 564 -21.22 -6.52 12.00
C ASN A 564 -21.36 -8.02 11.66
N ILE A 565 -20.44 -8.86 12.12
CA ILE A 565 -20.46 -10.31 11.86
C ILE A 565 -21.69 -10.94 12.54
N LYS A 566 -22.01 -10.51 13.77
CA LYS A 566 -23.22 -10.91 14.50
C LYS A 566 -24.47 -10.57 13.71
N LEU A 567 -24.52 -9.36 13.14
CA LEU A 567 -25.62 -8.92 12.28
C LEU A 567 -25.78 -9.83 11.05
N LEU A 568 -24.69 -10.14 10.37
CA LEU A 568 -24.69 -11.00 9.18
C LEU A 568 -25.08 -12.44 9.48
N ARG A 569 -24.55 -13.05 10.55
CA ARG A 569 -24.95 -14.41 10.96
C ARG A 569 -26.44 -14.49 11.27
N ARG A 570 -26.96 -13.51 12.00
CA ARG A 570 -28.40 -13.41 12.28
C ARG A 570 -29.21 -13.26 10.98
N ALA A 571 -28.77 -12.38 10.08
CA ALA A 571 -29.41 -12.17 8.78
C ALA A 571 -29.45 -13.44 7.93
N ARG A 572 -28.36 -14.21 7.87
CA ARG A 572 -28.30 -15.50 7.15
C ARG A 572 -29.33 -16.50 7.69
N LEU A 573 -29.54 -16.55 9.00
CA LEU A 573 -30.54 -17.43 9.63
C LEU A 573 -31.95 -16.91 9.41
N GLU A 574 -32.19 -15.61 9.59
CA GLU A 574 -33.49 -14.98 9.41
C GLU A 574 -33.97 -15.00 7.95
N ALA A 575 -33.08 -14.82 6.98
CA ALA A 575 -33.39 -14.92 5.55
C ALA A 575 -33.84 -16.34 5.15
N LYS A 576 -33.42 -17.36 5.91
CA LYS A 576 -33.80 -18.77 5.71
C LYS A 576 -34.93 -19.22 6.63
N ASP A 577 -35.52 -18.32 7.43
CA ASP A 577 -36.51 -18.63 8.47
C ASP A 577 -36.03 -19.71 9.48
N LYS A 578 -34.71 -19.77 9.74
CA LYS A 578 -34.07 -20.72 10.66
C LYS A 578 -33.63 -20.14 11.99
N TYR A 579 -33.81 -18.83 12.20
CA TYR A 579 -33.37 -18.15 13.43
C TYR A 579 -34.28 -18.48 14.62
N ARG A 580 -33.69 -18.99 15.70
CA ARG A 580 -34.33 -19.32 16.98
C ARG A 580 -33.82 -18.36 18.06
N PRO A 581 -34.62 -17.38 18.51
CA PRO A 581 -34.16 -16.35 19.43
C PRO A 581 -33.53 -16.86 20.74
N GLU A 582 -34.06 -17.96 21.30
CA GLU A 582 -33.59 -18.51 22.59
C GLU A 582 -32.27 -19.28 22.48
N ALA A 583 -32.01 -19.92 21.34
CA ALA A 583 -30.80 -20.72 21.12
C ALA A 583 -29.70 -19.89 20.42
N ASP A 584 -30.04 -19.31 19.27
CA ASP A 584 -29.06 -18.67 18.39
C ASP A 584 -28.72 -17.24 18.88
N GLY A 585 -29.63 -16.59 19.61
CA GLY A 585 -29.44 -15.23 20.14
C GLY A 585 -28.26 -15.11 21.11
N PRO A 586 -28.23 -15.90 22.20
CA PRO A 586 -27.10 -15.92 23.13
C PRO A 586 -25.79 -16.36 22.47
N GLU A 587 -25.82 -17.36 21.58
CA GLU A 587 -24.64 -17.85 20.85
C GLU A 587 -24.02 -16.75 19.98
N ILE A 588 -24.84 -16.05 19.18
CA ILE A 588 -24.39 -14.93 18.35
C ILE A 588 -23.90 -13.78 19.24
N ALA A 589 -24.60 -13.45 20.32
CA ALA A 589 -24.18 -12.37 21.22
C ALA A 589 -22.81 -12.62 21.86
N ALA A 590 -22.50 -13.89 22.17
CA ALA A 590 -21.25 -14.31 22.80
C ALA A 590 -20.06 -14.46 21.82
N LEU A 591 -20.22 -14.21 20.51
CA LEU A 591 -19.12 -14.34 19.56
C LEU A 591 -17.93 -13.46 19.94
N GLY A 592 -16.78 -14.11 20.07
CA GLY A 592 -15.44 -13.54 20.15
C GLY A 592 -14.57 -14.03 18.99
N TRP A 593 -13.28 -13.67 19.01
CA TRP A 593 -12.32 -13.96 17.93
C TRP A 593 -12.18 -15.46 17.64
N GLU A 594 -12.15 -16.28 18.69
CA GLU A 594 -11.93 -17.72 18.61
C GLU A 594 -13.09 -18.44 17.92
N ALA A 595 -14.30 -17.88 18.02
CA ALA A 595 -15.52 -18.44 17.42
C ALA A 595 -15.74 -18.04 15.94
N LEU A 596 -14.87 -17.18 15.39
CA LEU A 596 -14.90 -16.80 13.99
C LEU A 596 -14.23 -17.86 13.12
N ASP A 597 -14.84 -18.14 11.96
CA ASP A 597 -14.19 -18.92 10.92
C ASP A 597 -13.12 -18.09 10.17
N GLU A 598 -12.35 -18.74 9.29
CA GLU A 598 -11.28 -18.07 8.56
C GLU A 598 -11.78 -16.92 7.66
N ALA A 599 -12.95 -17.09 7.04
CA ALA A 599 -13.53 -16.07 6.18
C ALA A 599 -13.96 -14.84 7.00
N GLU A 600 -14.57 -15.05 8.15
CA GLU A 600 -14.99 -14.00 9.10
C GLU A 600 -13.79 -13.31 9.76
N ARG A 601 -12.74 -14.05 10.13
CA ARG A 601 -11.48 -13.43 10.57
C ARG A 601 -10.89 -12.54 9.49
N GLY A 602 -11.01 -12.95 8.23
CA GLY A 602 -10.61 -12.15 7.06
C GLY A 602 -11.42 -10.85 6.86
N LEU A 603 -12.58 -10.70 7.52
CA LEU A 603 -13.39 -9.47 7.51
C LEU A 603 -12.94 -8.45 8.56
N VAL A 604 -12.16 -8.86 9.56
CA VAL A 604 -11.63 -7.95 10.58
C VAL A 604 -10.46 -7.16 9.98
N PRO A 605 -10.56 -5.82 9.89
CA PRO A 605 -9.49 -5.00 9.32
C PRO A 605 -8.16 -5.20 10.05
N PRO A 606 -7.03 -5.38 9.34
CA PRO A 606 -5.73 -5.46 9.98
C PRO A 606 -5.38 -4.12 10.63
N LEU A 607 -4.62 -4.18 11.72
CA LEU A 607 -3.98 -3.02 12.33
C LEU A 607 -2.52 -3.03 11.94
N LEU A 608 -2.07 -1.96 11.28
CA LEU A 608 -0.70 -1.77 10.87
C LEU A 608 0.02 -0.95 11.96
N LEU A 609 1.10 -1.49 12.51
CA LEU A 609 1.99 -0.80 13.45
C LEU A 609 3.30 -0.53 12.74
N VAL A 610 3.66 0.73 12.57
CA VAL A 610 4.85 1.14 11.82
C VAL A 610 5.81 1.86 12.77
N GLY A 611 7.07 1.44 12.74
CA GLY A 611 8.18 1.94 13.56
C GLY A 611 9.51 1.84 12.82
N ASN A 612 10.62 2.11 13.50
CA ASN A 612 11.97 1.78 13.05
C ASN A 612 12.59 0.72 13.97
N GLN A 613 13.92 0.53 13.91
CA GLN A 613 14.63 -0.42 14.78
C GLN A 613 14.34 -0.23 16.28
N SER A 614 14.01 0.98 16.74
CA SER A 614 13.65 1.21 18.15
C SER A 614 12.39 0.48 18.60
N LEU A 615 11.51 0.07 17.67
CA LEU A 615 10.37 -0.78 17.99
C LEU A 615 10.80 -2.21 18.35
N LEU A 616 11.88 -2.68 17.71
CA LEU A 616 12.46 -4.00 17.94
C LEU A 616 13.27 -4.06 19.24
N GLU A 617 13.58 -2.90 19.82
CA GLU A 617 14.46 -2.70 20.96
C GLU A 617 13.77 -1.94 22.10
N GLY A 618 14.43 -1.86 23.26
CA GLY A 618 14.01 -0.96 24.33
C GLY A 618 12.76 -1.38 25.11
N PRO A 619 12.06 -0.42 25.76
CA PRO A 619 11.06 -0.71 26.79
C PRO A 619 9.75 -1.29 26.26
N GLN A 620 9.46 -1.16 24.96
CA GLN A 620 8.25 -1.72 24.34
C GLN A 620 8.40 -3.19 23.96
N ARG A 621 9.60 -3.78 24.12
CA ARG A 621 9.90 -5.12 23.63
C ARG A 621 8.95 -6.19 24.16
N GLU A 622 8.65 -6.15 25.44
CA GLU A 622 7.71 -7.09 26.08
C GLU A 622 6.31 -6.98 25.47
N ALA A 623 5.83 -5.76 25.22
CA ALA A 623 4.55 -5.53 24.56
C ALA A 623 4.56 -6.05 23.11
N LEU A 624 5.66 -5.83 22.37
CA LEU A 624 5.83 -6.35 21.02
C LEU A 624 5.78 -7.88 20.99
N ASP A 625 6.53 -8.56 21.86
CA ASP A 625 6.55 -10.02 21.95
C ASP A 625 5.16 -10.57 22.30
N ALA A 626 4.40 -9.88 23.17
CA ALA A 626 3.00 -10.21 23.46
C ALA A 626 2.08 -10.07 22.23
N LEU A 627 2.27 -9.04 21.39
CA LEU A 627 1.52 -8.90 20.14
C LEU A 627 1.84 -10.04 19.16
N LEU A 628 3.12 -10.40 19.03
CA LEU A 628 3.58 -11.46 18.14
C LEU A 628 3.10 -12.86 18.57
N ALA A 629 2.88 -13.06 19.88
CA ALA A 629 2.29 -14.26 20.44
C ALA A 629 0.74 -14.27 20.38
N SER A 630 0.10 -13.13 20.14
CA SER A 630 -1.37 -13.00 20.11
C SER A 630 -1.99 -13.69 18.88
N PRO A 631 -3.29 -14.05 18.91
CA PRO A 631 -3.96 -14.63 17.74
C PRO A 631 -4.43 -13.55 16.74
N TRP A 632 -4.07 -12.28 16.95
CA TRP A 632 -4.68 -11.14 16.24
C TRP A 632 -3.92 -10.76 14.95
N PRO A 633 -4.61 -10.26 13.91
CA PRO A 633 -4.02 -9.87 12.63
C PRO A 633 -3.30 -8.51 12.69
N ILE A 634 -2.38 -8.35 13.65
CA ILE A 634 -1.57 -7.14 13.79
C ILE A 634 -0.34 -7.26 12.91
N LYS A 635 -0.11 -6.28 12.03
CA LYS A 635 0.98 -6.27 11.05
C LYS A 635 1.98 -5.21 11.46
N ILE A 636 3.18 -5.63 11.82
CA ILE A 636 4.24 -4.77 12.34
C ILE A 636 5.23 -4.51 11.21
N PHE A 637 5.54 -3.25 10.93
CA PHE A 637 6.50 -2.83 9.92
C PHE A 637 7.60 -2.01 10.58
N CYS A 638 8.81 -2.55 10.59
CA CYS A 638 10.03 -1.85 10.97
C CYS A 638 10.69 -1.32 9.70
N LEU A 639 10.63 0.00 9.49
CA LEU A 639 11.34 0.69 8.42
C LEU A 639 12.76 1.02 8.88
N ASP A 640 13.75 0.49 8.18
CA ASP A 640 15.17 0.56 8.55
C ASP A 640 15.99 1.23 7.45
N GLU A 641 16.90 2.13 7.83
CA GLU A 641 17.76 2.85 6.91
C GLU A 641 19.04 2.06 6.56
N ALA A 642 19.35 0.99 7.30
CA ALA A 642 20.56 0.18 7.18
C ALA A 642 21.89 0.99 7.21
N ALA A 643 21.90 2.07 7.99
CA ALA A 643 23.03 2.97 8.17
C ALA A 643 23.65 2.82 9.58
N PRO A 644 24.54 1.84 9.79
CA PRO A 644 25.08 1.58 11.13
C PRO A 644 26.07 2.65 11.57
N ALA A 645 26.16 2.84 12.89
CA ALA A 645 27.21 3.66 13.50
C ALA A 645 28.57 2.94 13.44
N GLU A 646 29.66 3.71 13.25
CA GLU A 646 31.04 3.20 13.14
C GLU A 646 31.49 2.38 14.34
N GLU A 647 31.12 2.82 15.55
CA GLU A 647 31.64 2.24 16.80
C GLU A 647 30.92 0.95 17.22
N ASP A 648 29.72 0.65 16.69
CA ASP A 648 28.85 -0.42 17.20
C ASP A 648 28.24 -1.33 16.12
N THR A 649 28.81 -1.34 14.91
CA THR A 649 28.24 -2.05 13.74
C THR A 649 27.94 -3.54 13.99
N PRO A 650 28.86 -4.36 14.55
CA PRO A 650 28.59 -5.78 14.76
C PRO A 650 27.40 -6.02 15.70
N ARG A 651 27.23 -5.15 16.70
CA ARG A 651 26.13 -5.24 17.65
C ARG A 651 24.81 -4.81 17.02
N GLN A 652 24.80 -3.74 16.23
CA GLN A 652 23.60 -3.28 15.53
C GLN A 652 23.07 -4.33 14.55
N LEU A 653 23.96 -4.95 13.76
CA LEU A 653 23.60 -6.05 12.86
C LEU A 653 23.02 -7.25 13.63
N ALA A 654 23.63 -7.64 14.76
CA ALA A 654 23.15 -8.74 15.57
C ALA A 654 21.78 -8.46 16.23
N ARG A 655 21.52 -7.21 16.65
CA ARG A 655 20.28 -6.82 17.32
C ARG A 655 19.06 -6.90 16.41
N GLY A 656 19.16 -6.40 15.18
CA GLY A 656 18.06 -6.48 14.19
C GLY A 656 17.63 -7.93 13.97
N ASN A 657 18.60 -8.83 13.75
CA ASN A 657 18.35 -10.26 13.57
C ASN A 657 17.77 -10.92 14.82
N ALA A 658 18.26 -10.58 16.02
CA ALA A 658 17.76 -11.15 17.28
C ALA A 658 16.25 -10.94 17.45
N ALA A 659 15.73 -9.78 17.04
CA ALA A 659 14.31 -9.50 17.12
C ALA A 659 13.47 -10.39 16.19
N LEU A 660 13.93 -10.60 14.96
CA LEU A 660 13.30 -11.48 13.97
C LEU A 660 13.33 -12.94 14.42
N PHE A 661 14.44 -13.38 15.03
CA PHE A 661 14.58 -14.74 15.53
C PHE A 661 13.69 -15.01 16.73
N ALA A 662 13.54 -14.03 17.63
CA ALA A 662 12.59 -14.14 18.72
C ALA A 662 11.15 -14.27 18.20
N ALA A 663 10.78 -13.50 17.17
CA ALA A 663 9.48 -13.63 16.52
C ALA A 663 9.28 -15.03 15.88
N ALA A 664 10.30 -15.54 15.18
CA ALA A 664 10.28 -16.88 14.60
C ALA A 664 10.19 -17.99 15.68
N ALA A 665 10.86 -17.81 16.82
CA ALA A 665 10.84 -18.75 17.93
C ALA A 665 9.46 -18.89 18.57
N LEU A 666 8.62 -17.83 18.55
CA LEU A 666 7.22 -17.90 18.99
C LEU A 666 6.36 -18.80 18.09
N ARG A 667 6.78 -19.09 16.85
CA ARG A 667 6.09 -19.94 15.86
C ARG A 667 4.62 -19.58 15.60
N ASN A 668 4.27 -18.32 15.83
CA ASN A 668 2.92 -17.81 15.61
C ASN A 668 2.92 -16.72 14.52
N ALA A 669 3.88 -15.81 14.57
CA ALA A 669 3.98 -14.70 13.62
C ALA A 669 4.67 -15.11 12.31
N TYR A 670 4.18 -14.58 11.19
CA TYR A 670 4.94 -14.57 9.94
C TYR A 670 6.06 -13.52 10.04
N VAL A 671 7.28 -13.87 9.64
CA VAL A 671 8.43 -12.96 9.72
C VAL A 671 9.02 -12.79 8.34
N TRP A 672 9.25 -11.54 7.94
CA TRP A 672 9.84 -11.26 6.63
C TRP A 672 10.76 -10.04 6.69
N GLN A 673 11.93 -10.13 6.05
CA GLN A 673 12.88 -9.05 5.89
C GLN A 673 13.26 -8.93 4.41
N GLY A 674 13.39 -7.70 3.91
CA GLY A 674 13.91 -7.43 2.57
C GLY A 674 13.69 -5.99 2.09
N SER A 675 13.95 -5.77 0.80
CA SER A 675 13.95 -4.45 0.18
C SER A 675 13.29 -4.47 -1.20
N LEU A 676 13.09 -3.29 -1.79
CA LEU A 676 12.67 -3.13 -3.18
C LEU A 676 13.75 -3.56 -4.19
N GLY A 677 14.95 -3.94 -3.73
CA GLY A 677 15.96 -4.59 -4.57
C GLY A 677 15.49 -5.93 -5.15
N ALA A 678 14.56 -6.60 -4.47
CA ALA A 678 13.84 -7.79 -4.91
C ALA A 678 12.33 -7.52 -4.87
N SER A 679 11.85 -6.65 -5.77
CA SER A 679 10.48 -6.11 -5.75
C SER A 679 9.39 -7.21 -5.75
N ARG A 680 9.60 -8.28 -6.53
CA ARG A 680 8.64 -9.39 -6.62
C ARG A 680 8.54 -10.15 -5.29
N GLU A 681 9.67 -10.49 -4.72
CA GLU A 681 9.76 -11.21 -3.45
C GLU A 681 9.23 -10.36 -2.29
N LEU A 682 9.45 -9.04 -2.33
CA LEU A 682 8.83 -8.10 -1.40
C LEU A 682 7.30 -8.11 -1.52
N PHE A 683 6.77 -8.01 -2.74
CA PHE A 683 5.33 -8.06 -2.98
C PHE A 683 4.72 -9.37 -2.45
N ASP A 684 5.30 -10.51 -2.83
CA ASP A 684 4.78 -11.82 -2.44
C ASP A 684 4.91 -12.05 -0.93
N GLY A 685 6.04 -11.66 -0.32
CA GLY A 685 6.27 -11.75 1.11
C GLY A 685 5.29 -10.91 1.93
N LEU A 686 5.05 -9.66 1.55
CA LEU A 686 4.05 -8.80 2.18
C LEU A 686 2.64 -9.35 1.99
N ARG A 687 2.29 -9.78 0.77
CA ARG A 687 0.96 -10.32 0.46
C ARG A 687 0.65 -11.55 1.30
N GLN A 688 1.61 -12.46 1.45
CA GLN A 688 1.48 -13.68 2.23
C GLN A 688 1.14 -13.38 3.69
N GLY A 689 1.92 -12.53 4.36
CA GLY A 689 1.67 -12.23 5.77
C GLY A 689 0.47 -11.30 6.01
N ILE A 690 0.18 -10.31 5.14
CA ILE A 690 -0.98 -9.41 5.28
C ILE A 690 -2.28 -10.18 5.11
N SER A 691 -2.34 -11.11 4.16
CA SER A 691 -3.56 -11.87 3.85
C SER A 691 -4.02 -12.80 4.98
N ARG A 692 -3.11 -13.20 5.87
CA ARG A 692 -3.35 -14.17 6.95
C ARG A 692 -3.95 -13.52 8.20
N PRO A 693 -4.88 -14.19 8.91
CA PRO A 693 -5.49 -13.68 10.13
C PRO A 693 -4.64 -13.92 11.39
N ARG A 694 -3.37 -13.50 11.38
CA ARG A 694 -2.39 -13.69 12.48
C ARG A 694 -1.36 -12.57 12.52
N PRO A 695 -0.50 -12.48 13.54
CA PRO A 695 0.56 -11.48 13.56
C PRO A 695 1.55 -11.66 12.41
N ALA A 696 2.08 -10.55 11.92
CA ALA A 696 3.22 -10.57 11.01
C ALA A 696 4.18 -9.44 11.37
N ILE A 697 5.48 -9.68 11.21
CA ILE A 697 6.51 -8.66 11.35
C ILE A 697 7.33 -8.57 10.07
N TYR A 698 7.46 -7.34 9.59
CA TYR A 698 8.18 -6.98 8.39
C TYR A 698 9.33 -6.06 8.77
N HIS A 699 10.54 -6.41 8.38
CA HIS A 699 11.71 -5.56 8.50
C HIS A 699 12.12 -5.10 7.12
N LEU A 700 11.80 -3.85 6.79
CA LEU A 700 11.83 -3.33 5.43
C LEU A 700 12.91 -2.25 5.31
N LEU A 701 13.72 -2.35 4.26
CA LEU A 701 14.68 -1.29 3.95
C LEU A 701 13.97 -0.05 3.41
N ALA A 702 14.17 1.08 4.06
CA ALA A 702 13.75 2.41 3.67
C ALA A 702 14.98 3.34 3.73
N VAL A 703 15.75 3.36 2.65
CA VAL A 703 17.02 4.09 2.60
C VAL A 703 16.85 5.58 2.85
N ASN A 704 17.70 6.15 3.70
CA ASN A 704 17.75 7.59 3.93
C ASN A 704 18.80 8.23 3.02
N LEU A 705 18.34 8.93 1.97
CA LEU A 705 19.22 9.51 0.96
C LEU A 705 20.24 10.51 1.52
N ASP A 706 19.95 11.17 2.64
CA ASP A 706 20.82 12.20 3.21
C ASP A 706 22.08 11.63 3.87
N VAL A 707 22.10 10.33 4.19
CA VAL A 707 23.26 9.66 4.78
C VAL A 707 24.19 9.05 3.73
N HIS A 708 23.79 9.04 2.45
CA HIS A 708 24.60 8.50 1.36
C HIS A 708 25.30 9.61 0.54
N GLU A 709 26.45 9.29 -0.06
CA GLU A 709 27.23 10.19 -0.91
C GLU A 709 27.14 9.78 -2.39
N GLY A 710 26.74 10.70 -3.29
CA GLY A 710 26.72 10.47 -4.74
C GLY A 710 25.54 9.65 -5.26
N TYR A 711 24.55 9.39 -4.41
CA TYR A 711 23.33 8.63 -4.74
C TYR A 711 22.06 9.48 -4.60
N GLU A 712 22.17 10.80 -4.73
CA GLU A 712 21.02 11.69 -4.76
C GLU A 712 20.02 11.18 -5.83
N GLN A 713 18.76 10.97 -5.43
CA GLN A 713 17.69 10.46 -6.31
C GLN A 713 17.82 8.98 -6.76
N GLN A 714 18.85 8.25 -6.33
CA GLN A 714 19.15 6.87 -6.76
C GLN A 714 18.80 5.79 -5.72
N TRP A 715 17.81 6.02 -4.87
CA TRP A 715 17.44 5.03 -3.84
C TRP A 715 17.06 3.64 -4.38
N PRO A 716 16.45 3.46 -5.59
CA PRO A 716 16.19 2.12 -6.12
C PRO A 716 17.48 1.33 -6.33
N ARG A 717 18.56 1.99 -6.77
CA ARG A 717 19.89 1.35 -6.91
C ARG A 717 20.47 0.98 -5.56
N LEU A 718 20.32 1.84 -4.55
CA LEU A 718 20.73 1.54 -3.17
C LEU A 718 19.97 0.32 -2.62
N ALA A 719 18.67 0.18 -2.92
CA ALA A 719 17.89 -0.96 -2.45
C ALA A 719 18.39 -2.30 -3.03
N SER A 720 18.78 -2.33 -4.31
CA SER A 720 19.44 -3.48 -4.94
C SER A 720 20.84 -3.72 -4.37
N LEU A 721 21.65 -2.66 -4.23
CA LEU A 721 23.00 -2.76 -3.66
C LEU A 721 22.98 -3.32 -2.24
N ALA A 722 22.03 -2.91 -1.40
CA ALA A 722 21.89 -3.42 -0.04
C ALA A 722 21.62 -4.93 0.01
N LEU A 723 20.86 -5.45 -0.96
CA LEU A 723 20.61 -6.88 -1.10
C LEU A 723 21.87 -7.62 -1.57
N ASP A 724 22.54 -7.10 -2.60
CA ASP A 724 23.75 -7.69 -3.21
C ASP A 724 24.94 -7.77 -2.23
N THR A 725 25.08 -6.77 -1.36
CA THR A 725 26.18 -6.61 -0.40
C THR A 725 25.95 -7.28 0.95
N ARG A 726 24.79 -7.93 1.15
CA ARG A 726 24.33 -8.45 2.46
C ARG A 726 24.11 -7.37 3.52
N ALA A 727 23.98 -6.11 3.13
CA ALA A 727 23.61 -5.05 4.06
C ALA A 727 22.18 -5.21 4.57
N PHE A 728 21.29 -5.68 3.71
CA PHE A 728 19.91 -5.96 4.05
C PHE A 728 19.42 -7.22 3.29
N PRO A 729 19.82 -8.43 3.73
CA PRO A 729 19.49 -9.66 3.02
C PRO A 729 18.00 -9.99 3.17
N LEU A 730 17.47 -10.75 2.21
CA LEU A 730 16.12 -11.29 2.31
C LEU A 730 16.09 -12.45 3.32
N PHE A 731 15.14 -12.42 4.25
CA PHE A 731 14.86 -13.52 5.17
C PHE A 731 13.35 -13.69 5.30
N ALA A 732 12.84 -14.91 5.17
CA ALA A 732 11.45 -15.22 5.41
C ALA A 732 11.34 -16.38 6.39
N PHE A 733 10.38 -16.31 7.30
CA PHE A 733 9.97 -17.43 8.14
C PHE A 733 8.45 -17.56 8.14
N ASP A 734 7.99 -18.76 7.75
CA ASP A 734 6.60 -19.14 7.70
C ASP A 734 6.26 -20.16 8.82
N PRO A 735 5.45 -19.78 9.82
CA PRO A 735 5.07 -20.68 10.91
C PRO A 735 4.14 -21.83 10.47
N GLU A 736 3.59 -21.82 9.25
CA GLU A 736 2.61 -22.81 8.76
C GLU A 736 3.22 -24.00 8.00
N THR A 737 4.53 -24.14 7.98
CA THR A 737 5.16 -25.27 7.29
C THR A 737 4.83 -26.61 7.96
N GLU A 738 4.33 -27.56 7.16
CA GLU A 738 3.70 -28.81 7.62
C GLU A 738 4.60 -29.67 8.53
N ASP A 739 5.92 -29.59 8.33
CA ASP A 739 6.89 -30.46 9.01
C ASP A 739 7.46 -29.87 10.32
N GLY A 740 7.11 -28.63 10.68
CA GLY A 740 7.52 -28.00 11.93
C GLY A 740 9.03 -27.78 12.12
N PHE A 741 9.90 -28.13 11.17
CA PHE A 741 11.33 -27.86 11.24
C PHE A 741 11.65 -26.40 10.93
N LEU A 742 12.52 -25.78 11.72
CA LEU A 742 12.95 -24.39 11.52
C LEU A 742 13.54 -24.17 10.13
N SER A 743 14.37 -25.11 9.65
CA SER A 743 14.99 -25.03 8.33
C SER A 743 14.02 -25.10 7.16
N LEU A 744 12.87 -25.76 7.32
CA LEU A 744 11.83 -25.81 6.30
C LEU A 744 10.90 -24.60 6.38
N ALA A 745 10.73 -24.04 7.59
CA ALA A 745 10.01 -22.80 7.83
C ALA A 745 10.75 -21.56 7.34
N THR A 746 12.08 -21.62 7.22
CA THR A 746 12.92 -20.49 6.83
C THR A 746 13.31 -20.53 5.36
N SER A 747 13.13 -19.42 4.65
CA SER A 747 13.60 -19.26 3.28
C SER A 747 14.56 -18.06 3.14
N LEU A 748 15.63 -18.29 2.37
CA LEU A 748 16.55 -17.27 1.89
C LEU A 748 16.48 -17.10 0.36
N SER A 749 15.45 -17.69 -0.28
CA SER A 749 15.22 -17.56 -1.72
C SER A 749 15.03 -16.10 -2.12
N GLY A 750 15.59 -15.69 -3.25
CA GLY A 750 15.53 -14.30 -3.73
C GLY A 750 16.77 -13.47 -3.40
N ASN A 751 17.64 -13.96 -2.50
CA ASN A 751 18.97 -13.39 -2.36
C ASN A 751 19.88 -13.75 -3.55
N PRO A 752 20.76 -12.86 -4.02
CA PRO A 752 21.77 -13.15 -5.02
C PRO A 752 22.82 -14.12 -4.44
N GLY A 753 23.08 -15.23 -5.14
CA GLY A 753 24.04 -16.25 -4.71
C GLY A 753 23.81 -16.75 -3.27
N PRO A 754 22.64 -17.33 -2.94
CA PRO A 754 22.24 -17.63 -1.56
C PRO A 754 23.16 -18.66 -0.87
N ASP A 755 23.95 -19.42 -1.63
CA ASP A 755 24.90 -20.42 -1.11
C ASP A 755 26.33 -19.87 -0.93
N ALA A 756 26.58 -18.62 -1.34
CA ALA A 756 27.86 -17.94 -1.19
C ALA A 756 27.80 -16.91 -0.06
N ASP A 757 28.96 -16.50 0.47
CA ASP A 757 29.02 -15.44 1.48
C ASP A 757 28.61 -14.07 0.91
N TRP A 758 28.90 -13.82 -0.36
CA TRP A 758 28.75 -12.53 -1.03
C TRP A 758 28.01 -12.67 -2.35
N GLY A 759 27.35 -11.58 -2.79
CA GLY A 759 26.79 -11.47 -4.12
C GLY A 759 27.89 -11.24 -5.18
N GLU A 760 27.58 -11.53 -6.44
CA GLU A 760 28.49 -11.30 -7.56
C GLU A 760 27.94 -10.24 -8.51
N ASN A 761 28.73 -9.21 -8.77
CA ASN A 761 28.49 -8.34 -9.92
C ASN A 761 28.99 -9.06 -11.18
N LYS A 762 28.05 -9.69 -11.91
CA LYS A 762 28.35 -10.45 -13.14
C LYS A 762 29.01 -9.59 -14.23
N ALA A 763 28.72 -8.30 -14.30
CA ALA A 763 29.26 -7.42 -15.33
C ALA A 763 30.75 -7.11 -15.11
N GLN A 764 31.18 -7.04 -13.85
CA GLN A 764 32.55 -6.68 -13.47
C GLN A 764 33.37 -7.87 -12.94
N GLN A 765 32.79 -9.07 -12.85
CA GLN A 765 33.40 -10.24 -12.21
C GLN A 765 33.98 -9.92 -10.82
N TYR A 766 33.24 -9.13 -10.05
CA TYR A 766 33.64 -8.64 -8.73
C TYR A 766 32.62 -9.07 -7.67
N GLN A 767 33.11 -9.53 -6.51
CA GLN A 767 32.24 -9.87 -5.39
C GLN A 767 31.85 -8.60 -4.63
N LEU A 768 30.55 -8.32 -4.57
CA LEU A 768 30.01 -7.21 -3.79
C LEU A 768 29.91 -7.64 -2.33
N THR A 769 30.53 -6.86 -1.46
CA THR A 769 30.63 -7.11 -0.02
C THR A 769 29.99 -5.98 0.77
N TYR A 770 29.81 -6.18 2.07
CA TYR A 770 29.31 -5.13 2.96
C TYR A 770 30.19 -3.86 2.96
N ALA A 771 31.49 -3.97 2.65
CA ALA A 771 32.37 -2.82 2.50
C ALA A 771 31.92 -1.88 1.37
N ASP A 772 31.35 -2.43 0.28
CA ASP A 772 30.83 -1.65 -0.84
C ASP A 772 29.55 -0.89 -0.44
N TRP A 773 28.74 -1.43 0.48
CA TRP A 773 27.62 -0.69 1.09
C TRP A 773 28.11 0.46 1.98
N LEU A 774 29.07 0.18 2.87
CA LEU A 774 29.64 1.19 3.76
C LEU A 774 30.28 2.34 2.98
N TYR A 775 30.89 2.06 1.82
CA TYR A 775 31.42 3.10 0.93
C TYR A 775 30.35 4.09 0.44
N THR A 776 29.08 3.72 0.43
CA THR A 776 28.01 4.66 0.06
C THR A 776 27.67 5.64 1.19
N LEU A 777 28.01 5.33 2.45
CA LEU A 777 27.60 6.10 3.62
C LEU A 777 28.59 7.23 3.93
N ARG A 778 28.08 8.46 4.11
CA ARG A 778 28.88 9.67 4.37
C ARG A 778 29.76 9.54 5.62
N ALA A 779 29.25 8.92 6.69
CA ALA A 779 30.02 8.71 7.91
C ALA A 779 31.29 7.87 7.65
N TRP A 780 31.19 6.87 6.78
CA TRP A 780 32.23 5.89 6.56
C TRP A 780 33.32 6.32 5.55
N GLN A 781 33.14 7.45 4.85
CA GLN A 781 34.03 7.88 3.77
C GLN A 781 35.49 8.01 4.19
N SER A 782 35.74 8.45 5.42
CA SER A 782 37.10 8.61 5.96
C SER A 782 37.89 7.30 6.07
N HIS A 783 37.20 6.14 5.98
CA HIS A 783 37.80 4.81 6.02
C HIS A 783 38.25 4.28 4.66
N PHE A 784 38.05 5.04 3.59
CA PHE A 784 38.41 4.66 2.23
C PHE A 784 39.47 5.61 1.69
N ARG A 785 40.60 5.05 1.21
CA ARG A 785 41.66 5.83 0.56
C ARG A 785 41.98 5.31 -0.84
N PRO A 786 42.20 6.18 -1.84
CA PRO A 786 42.74 5.74 -3.13
C PRO A 786 44.07 5.00 -2.96
N LEU A 787 44.21 3.86 -3.64
CA LEU A 787 45.46 3.10 -3.67
C LEU A 787 46.45 3.77 -4.65
N SER A 788 47.74 3.85 -4.29
CA SER A 788 48.77 4.31 -5.25
C SER A 788 49.26 3.14 -6.12
N THR A 789 49.77 3.44 -7.32
CA THR A 789 50.27 2.44 -8.29
C THR A 789 51.44 1.57 -7.80
N GLU A 790 52.02 1.87 -6.64
CA GLU A 790 53.18 1.16 -6.06
C GLU A 790 52.78 0.11 -5.00
N GLU A 791 51.51 0.02 -4.61
CA GLU A 791 51.00 -0.88 -3.57
C GLU A 791 50.57 -2.25 -4.13
N ALA A 792 51.53 -3.11 -4.48
CA ALA A 792 51.32 -4.39 -5.19
C ALA A 792 50.61 -5.51 -4.40
N ALA A 793 50.21 -5.30 -3.15
CA ALA A 793 49.62 -6.32 -2.26
C ALA A 793 48.12 -6.14 -2.00
N ALA A 794 47.40 -5.47 -2.89
CA ALA A 794 45.96 -5.27 -2.84
C ALA A 794 45.20 -6.60 -3.04
N LEU A 795 44.19 -6.84 -2.21
CA LEU A 795 43.31 -8.01 -2.30
C LEU A 795 41.86 -7.59 -1.99
N PRO A 796 40.85 -8.00 -2.79
CA PRO A 796 39.45 -7.71 -2.50
C PRO A 796 39.08 -8.12 -1.06
N VAL A 797 38.27 -7.30 -0.38
CA VAL A 797 37.88 -7.54 1.02
C VAL A 797 37.31 -8.96 1.22
N GLY A 798 36.49 -9.44 0.29
CA GLY A 798 35.92 -10.79 0.33
C GLY A 798 36.98 -11.89 0.40
N ASP A 799 38.00 -11.82 -0.46
CA ASP A 799 39.13 -12.76 -0.49
C ASP A 799 40.04 -12.61 0.73
N TYR A 800 40.26 -11.37 1.18
CA TYR A 800 41.03 -11.07 2.38
C TYR A 800 40.44 -11.74 3.62
N LEU A 801 39.10 -11.78 3.73
CA LEU A 801 38.38 -12.44 4.84
C LEU A 801 38.44 -13.97 4.80
N ASN A 802 38.84 -14.57 3.67
CA ASN A 802 39.06 -16.02 3.55
C ASN A 802 40.45 -16.45 4.02
N LEU A 803 41.39 -15.51 4.14
CA LEU A 803 42.73 -15.78 4.66
C LEU A 803 42.73 -15.92 6.19
N SER A 804 43.68 -16.71 6.70
CA SER A 804 43.99 -16.78 8.13
C SER A 804 44.58 -15.46 8.66
N PRO A 805 44.49 -15.17 9.97
CA PRO A 805 45.02 -13.92 10.54
C PRO A 805 46.50 -13.66 10.23
N ASP A 806 47.33 -14.70 10.14
CA ASP A 806 48.75 -14.55 9.80
C ASP A 806 48.97 -14.21 8.32
N ALA A 807 48.19 -14.81 7.42
CA ALA A 807 48.28 -14.56 5.97
C ALA A 807 47.78 -13.16 5.55
N ARG A 808 47.12 -12.44 6.47
CA ARG A 808 46.59 -11.08 6.27
C ARG A 808 47.62 -9.97 6.50
N LYS A 809 48.74 -10.24 7.19
CA LYS A 809 49.69 -9.20 7.68
C LYS A 809 50.31 -8.36 6.56
N ASP A 810 50.55 -8.96 5.39
CA ASP A 810 51.20 -8.29 4.24
C ASP A 810 50.22 -7.93 3.11
N LYS A 811 48.91 -7.96 3.37
CA LYS A 811 47.87 -7.71 2.36
C LYS A 811 47.07 -6.46 2.70
N ILE A 812 46.72 -5.70 1.67
CA ILE A 812 45.90 -4.49 1.80
C ILE A 812 44.49 -4.84 1.31
N PRO A 813 43.47 -4.81 2.18
CA PRO A 813 42.10 -5.06 1.78
C PRO A 813 41.59 -3.88 0.94
N VAL A 814 40.97 -4.18 -0.21
CA VAL A 814 40.48 -3.17 -1.16
C VAL A 814 39.05 -3.44 -1.64
N ILE A 815 38.34 -2.38 -2.01
CA ILE A 815 37.13 -2.44 -2.84
C ILE A 815 37.37 -1.87 -4.24
N GLN A 816 36.50 -2.19 -5.19
CA GLN A 816 36.55 -1.65 -6.55
C GLN A 816 35.36 -0.71 -6.81
N THR A 817 35.65 0.50 -7.29
CA THR A 817 34.64 1.49 -7.68
C THR A 817 34.83 1.93 -9.13
N ALA A 818 33.77 2.46 -9.75
CA ALA A 818 33.87 3.01 -11.10
C ALA A 818 34.67 4.33 -11.09
N GLY A 819 35.76 4.42 -11.85
CA GLY A 819 36.58 5.62 -12.01
C GLY A 819 36.25 6.42 -13.28
N GLU A 820 37.02 7.50 -13.52
CA GLU A 820 36.89 8.34 -14.72
C GLU A 820 37.10 7.52 -16.00
N LYS A 821 36.24 7.72 -17.01
CA LYS A 821 36.26 6.99 -18.31
C LYS A 821 36.10 5.47 -18.20
N GLY A 822 35.51 4.95 -17.12
CA GLY A 822 35.18 3.53 -16.97
C GLY A 822 36.35 2.64 -16.55
N GLN A 823 37.46 3.21 -16.08
CA GLN A 823 38.55 2.44 -15.46
C GLN A 823 38.20 2.16 -14.00
N ALA A 824 38.34 0.90 -13.54
CA ALA A 824 38.08 0.53 -12.16
C ALA A 824 39.14 1.15 -11.23
N LYS A 825 38.69 1.90 -10.22
CA LYS A 825 39.54 2.48 -9.18
C LYS A 825 39.52 1.58 -7.95
N GLN A 826 40.69 1.27 -7.41
CA GLN A 826 40.80 0.52 -6.15
C GLN A 826 40.93 1.49 -4.97
N LEU A 827 40.16 1.21 -3.92
CA LEU A 827 40.20 1.94 -2.66
C LEU A 827 40.62 0.99 -1.54
N ALA A 828 41.69 1.32 -0.83
CA ALA A 828 42.08 0.65 0.41
C ALA A 828 41.07 0.96 1.51
N VAL A 829 40.73 -0.06 2.29
CA VAL A 829 39.75 0.05 3.39
C VAL A 829 40.44 -0.05 4.76
N SER A 830 39.85 0.63 5.75
CA SER A 830 40.31 0.56 7.15
C SER A 830 40.02 -0.79 7.80
N GLN A 831 40.67 -1.07 8.94
CA GLN A 831 40.36 -2.28 9.74
C GLN A 831 38.94 -2.27 10.31
N GLN A 832 38.33 -1.09 10.53
CA GLN A 832 36.95 -1.00 11.00
C GLN A 832 35.97 -1.48 9.92
N VAL A 833 36.18 -1.12 8.66
CA VAL A 833 35.39 -1.62 7.51
C VAL A 833 35.54 -3.13 7.37
N VAL A 834 36.77 -3.67 7.53
CA VAL A 834 37.00 -5.12 7.51
C VAL A 834 36.22 -5.82 8.63
N ALA A 835 36.27 -5.29 9.86
CA ALA A 835 35.57 -5.87 11.01
C ALA A 835 34.04 -5.84 10.82
N ALA A 836 33.49 -4.73 10.34
CA ALA A 836 32.07 -4.60 10.01
C ALA A 836 31.65 -5.57 8.91
N THR A 837 32.49 -5.74 7.88
CA THR A 837 32.23 -6.67 6.79
C THR A 837 32.27 -8.12 7.25
N ASP A 838 33.22 -8.51 8.10
CA ASP A 838 33.25 -9.85 8.66
C ASP A 838 32.05 -10.09 9.60
N ALA A 839 31.58 -9.08 10.33
CA ALA A 839 30.36 -9.19 11.14
C ALA A 839 29.13 -9.48 10.27
N ALA A 840 28.94 -8.75 9.16
CA ALA A 840 27.86 -9.03 8.20
C ALA A 840 27.96 -10.45 7.61
N ARG A 841 29.18 -10.92 7.30
CA ARG A 841 29.42 -12.30 6.85
C ARG A 841 28.96 -13.33 7.87
N HIS A 842 29.28 -13.13 9.16
CA HIS A 842 28.85 -14.03 10.23
C HIS A 842 27.33 -14.06 10.36
N GLN A 843 26.67 -12.90 10.29
CA GLN A 843 25.21 -12.83 10.33
C GLN A 843 24.57 -13.60 9.16
N TRP A 844 25.10 -13.43 7.95
CA TRP A 844 24.62 -14.15 6.77
C TRP A 844 24.79 -15.67 6.89
N ARG A 845 25.95 -16.14 7.37
CA ARG A 845 26.18 -17.57 7.62
C ARG A 845 25.23 -18.15 8.67
N MET A 846 24.93 -17.40 9.72
CA MET A 846 23.93 -17.80 10.72
C MET A 846 22.53 -17.95 10.10
N LEU A 847 22.10 -17.02 9.24
CA LEU A 847 20.84 -17.15 8.52
C LEU A 847 20.80 -18.41 7.66
N ARG A 848 21.92 -18.74 6.98
CA ARG A 848 22.07 -19.95 6.18
C ARG A 848 22.04 -21.24 7.02
N GLU A 849 22.62 -21.21 8.22
CA GLU A 849 22.52 -22.32 9.18
C GLU A 849 21.05 -22.54 9.59
N MET A 850 20.33 -21.46 9.90
CA MET A 850 18.90 -21.54 10.25
C MET A 850 18.06 -22.09 9.10
N ALA A 851 18.32 -21.67 7.86
CA ALA A 851 17.66 -22.19 6.66
C ALA A 851 18.11 -23.61 6.27
N GLY A 852 19.10 -24.18 6.95
CA GLY A 852 19.67 -25.49 6.64
C GLY A 852 20.57 -25.54 5.41
N THR A 853 20.85 -24.41 4.75
CA THR A 853 21.69 -24.34 3.53
C THR A 853 23.19 -24.36 3.86
N LEU A 854 23.58 -23.92 5.06
CA LEU A 854 24.92 -24.07 5.59
C LEU A 854 24.88 -25.04 6.77
N THR A 855 25.10 -26.33 6.52
CA THR A 855 25.14 -27.34 7.59
C THR A 855 26.41 -28.17 7.50
N PRO A 856 26.94 -28.70 8.62
CA PRO A 856 28.03 -29.67 8.59
C PRO A 856 27.56 -31.09 8.17
N PHE A 857 26.25 -31.31 8.10
CA PHE A 857 25.59 -32.58 7.80
C PHE A 857 25.77 -33.08 6.35
N PRO A 858 25.72 -32.23 5.29
CA PRO A 858 25.95 -32.63 3.91
C PRO A 858 27.35 -33.21 3.73
N GLY A 859 28.36 -32.74 4.47
CA GLY A 859 29.71 -33.31 4.40
C GLY A 859 29.79 -34.75 4.94
N LYS A 860 29.03 -35.06 5.99
CA LYS A 860 28.93 -36.44 6.54
C LYS A 860 28.02 -37.33 5.71
N LEU A 861 26.86 -36.81 5.30
CA LEU A 861 25.90 -37.54 4.48
C LEU A 861 26.45 -37.81 3.08
N ARG A 862 27.13 -36.84 2.45
CA ARG A 862 27.82 -37.04 1.16
C ARG A 862 28.92 -38.09 1.27
N LYS A 863 29.70 -38.09 2.37
CA LYS A 863 30.68 -39.16 2.62
C LYS A 863 30.02 -40.52 2.83
N GLN A 864 28.88 -40.59 3.53
CA GLN A 864 28.12 -41.84 3.70
C GLN A 864 27.53 -42.33 2.38
N VAL A 865 26.93 -41.45 1.59
CA VAL A 865 26.35 -41.79 0.27
C VAL A 865 27.46 -42.19 -0.70
N GLU A 866 28.61 -41.51 -0.70
CA GLU A 866 29.79 -41.90 -1.49
C GLU A 866 30.31 -43.28 -1.06
N GLN A 867 30.34 -43.58 0.24
CA GLN A 867 30.68 -44.93 0.74
C GLN A 867 29.66 -45.98 0.28
N GLU A 868 28.36 -45.73 0.44
CA GLU A 868 27.30 -46.66 0.02
C GLU A 868 27.31 -46.92 -1.49
N LEU A 869 27.52 -45.88 -2.32
CA LEU A 869 27.65 -46.02 -3.77
C LEU A 869 28.92 -46.79 -4.16
N THR A 870 30.05 -46.53 -3.48
CA THR A 870 31.30 -47.24 -3.73
C THR A 870 31.14 -48.72 -3.41
N GLU A 871 30.54 -49.07 -2.26
CA GLU A 871 30.25 -50.45 -1.90
C GLU A 871 29.29 -51.13 -2.90
N LYS A 872 28.30 -50.39 -3.41
CA LYS A 872 27.38 -50.91 -4.42
C LYS A 872 28.10 -51.19 -5.75
N TYR A 873 28.95 -50.27 -6.22
CA TYR A 873 29.74 -50.47 -7.44
C TYR A 873 30.74 -51.62 -7.31
N GLU A 874 31.37 -51.79 -6.15
CA GLU A 874 32.26 -52.92 -5.90
C GLU A 874 31.50 -54.27 -5.95
N ARG A 875 30.29 -54.33 -5.40
CA ARG A 875 29.42 -55.52 -5.51
C ARG A 875 29.03 -55.80 -6.96
N GLU A 876 28.63 -54.79 -7.71
CA GLU A 876 28.27 -54.93 -9.13
C GLU A 876 29.48 -55.37 -9.98
N LEU A 877 30.67 -54.81 -9.75
CA LEU A 877 31.91 -55.22 -10.41
C LEU A 877 32.32 -56.66 -10.07
N ALA A 878 32.18 -57.07 -8.81
CA ALA A 878 32.47 -58.44 -8.38
C ALA A 878 31.51 -59.44 -9.04
N GLN A 879 30.23 -59.10 -9.13
CA GLN A 879 29.23 -59.92 -9.79
C GLN A 879 29.48 -60.01 -11.30
N LEU A 880 29.80 -58.89 -11.95
CA LEU A 880 30.17 -58.88 -13.36
C LEU A 880 31.40 -59.75 -13.65
N ARG A 881 32.42 -59.69 -12.78
CA ARG A 881 33.61 -60.56 -12.90
C ARG A 881 33.26 -62.04 -12.78
N SER A 882 32.44 -62.40 -11.80
CA SER A 882 31.96 -63.77 -11.63
C SER A 882 31.21 -64.26 -12.88
N ASP A 883 30.32 -63.43 -13.43
CA ASP A 883 29.55 -63.76 -14.63
C ASP A 883 30.45 -63.92 -15.87
N TYR A 884 31.51 -63.12 -15.97
CA TYR A 884 32.50 -63.23 -17.05
C TYR A 884 33.37 -64.49 -16.90
N GLU A 885 33.80 -64.83 -15.68
CA GLU A 885 34.55 -66.05 -15.41
C GLU A 885 33.72 -67.31 -15.71
N GLU A 886 32.44 -67.31 -15.35
CA GLU A 886 31.53 -68.41 -15.67
C GLU A 886 31.30 -68.54 -17.18
N LYS A 887 31.14 -67.42 -17.90
CA LYS A 887 31.06 -67.43 -19.37
C LYS A 887 32.34 -67.94 -20.01
N LEU A 888 33.51 -67.55 -19.49
CA LEU A 888 34.79 -68.01 -20.00
C LEU A 888 34.95 -69.53 -19.81
N GLN A 889 34.61 -70.05 -18.63
CA GLN A 889 34.64 -71.50 -18.36
C GLN A 889 33.67 -72.27 -19.26
N ASN A 890 32.46 -71.75 -19.47
CA ASN A 890 31.51 -72.37 -20.39
C ASN A 890 32.03 -72.39 -21.83
N GLN A 891 32.61 -71.29 -22.31
CA GLN A 891 33.24 -71.22 -23.64
C GLN A 891 34.44 -72.17 -23.77
N GLU A 892 35.28 -72.29 -22.75
CA GLU A 892 36.39 -73.24 -22.74
C GLU A 892 35.89 -74.69 -22.81
N GLN A 893 34.84 -75.04 -22.07
CA GLN A 893 34.21 -76.37 -22.13
C GLN A 893 33.60 -76.65 -23.50
N GLU A 894 32.93 -75.67 -24.10
CA GLU A 894 32.33 -75.77 -25.44
C GLU A 894 33.41 -75.96 -26.52
N LEU A 895 34.50 -75.18 -26.45
CA LEU A 895 35.65 -75.29 -27.34
C LEU A 895 36.32 -76.67 -27.19
N MET A 896 36.50 -77.14 -25.96
CA MET A 896 37.05 -78.47 -25.67
C MET A 896 36.17 -79.59 -26.24
N GLN A 897 34.84 -79.48 -26.15
CA GLN A 897 33.93 -80.42 -26.80
C GLN A 897 34.06 -80.38 -28.33
N GLN A 898 34.09 -79.20 -28.93
CA GLN A 898 34.24 -79.05 -30.38
C GLN A 898 35.57 -79.62 -30.89
N VAL A 899 36.67 -79.38 -30.16
CA VAL A 899 37.98 -79.96 -30.46
C VAL A 899 37.94 -81.49 -30.35
N ARG A 900 37.26 -82.03 -29.33
CA ARG A 900 37.11 -83.48 -29.14
C ARG A 900 36.31 -84.11 -30.30
N ILE A 901 35.25 -83.46 -30.77
CA ILE A 901 34.45 -83.91 -31.92
C ILE A 901 35.30 -83.86 -33.20
N LYS A 902 36.00 -82.75 -33.47
CA LYS A 902 36.90 -82.63 -34.63
C LYS A 902 38.02 -83.67 -34.63
N LEU A 903 38.61 -83.97 -33.48
CA LEU A 903 39.62 -85.02 -33.33
C LEU A 903 39.01 -86.39 -33.62
N ARG A 904 37.82 -86.69 -33.08
CA ARG A 904 37.10 -87.93 -33.37
C ARG A 904 36.83 -88.08 -34.86
N ASP A 905 36.31 -87.05 -35.50
CA ASP A 905 35.94 -87.10 -36.92
C ASP A 905 37.18 -87.22 -37.82
N LYS A 906 38.30 -86.58 -37.47
CA LYS A 906 39.61 -86.79 -38.14
C LYS A 906 40.15 -88.21 -37.97
N LEU A 907 40.03 -88.78 -36.77
CA LEU A 907 40.46 -90.17 -36.50
C LEU A 907 39.58 -91.18 -37.26
N VAL A 908 38.28 -90.92 -37.36
CA VAL A 908 37.36 -91.73 -38.19
C VAL A 908 37.70 -91.62 -39.68
N ALA A 909 37.98 -90.41 -40.19
CA ALA A 909 38.40 -90.21 -41.58
C ALA A 909 39.73 -90.93 -41.91
N LEU A 910 40.70 -90.91 -40.98
CA LEU A 910 41.96 -91.65 -41.10
C LEU A 910 41.76 -93.18 -41.07
N SER A 911 40.72 -93.68 -40.41
CA SER A 911 40.38 -95.11 -40.39
C SER A 911 39.68 -95.61 -41.66
N GLN A 912 39.14 -94.69 -42.47
CA GLN A 912 38.40 -95.00 -43.71
C GLN A 912 39.24 -94.79 -44.99
N THR A 913 40.53 -94.49 -44.86
CA THR A 913 41.44 -94.39 -46.02
C THR A 913 41.93 -95.80 -46.42
N PRO A 914 41.66 -96.28 -47.65
CA PRO A 914 42.03 -97.63 -48.07
C PRO A 914 43.56 -97.76 -48.19
N ARG A 915 44.13 -98.88 -47.73
CA ARG A 915 45.50 -99.27 -48.11
C ARG A 915 45.51 -99.63 -49.59
N SER A 916 46.14 -98.78 -50.40
CA SER A 916 46.62 -99.08 -51.75
C SER A 916 48.07 -98.66 -51.86
#